data_AF-A0A226N571-F1
#
_entry.id   AF-A0A226N571-F1
#
_cell.length_a   1.000
_cell.length_b   1.000
_cell.length_c   1.000
_cell.angle_alpha   90.00
_cell.angle_beta   90.00
_cell.angle_gamma   90.00
#
_symmetry.space_group_name_H-M   'P 1'
#
loop_
_entity.id
_entity.type
_entity.pdbx_description
1 polymer ?
#
loop_
_entity_poly.entity_id
_entity_poly.type
_entity_poly.pdbx_seq_one_letter_code
_entity_poly.pdbx_strand_id
1 'polypeptide(L)'
;MAAAAELQGKYQKLAQEYSKLRAQNQVLKKGVVDEQANSASLKEQLKMKDQSLRKLQQEMDSLTFRNQQLAKRVELLQDELSLSETRGKKNKKSAESSSQLSQEQKSVFNEDLQKKIEENERLHILFFEADEQHKRLEAELRTKLEVLETDAAQHQAVVDSLTKKYTDTIEKLQNDKSKLEIKSQTLEREAKDCRLRTEECQQQLKNLQAALGSRLEESLCIINEKVPFNDTRSSRYNALNVPLHNRRYQLKLRDLAGQALSFVQEIVTALLNFHTYTEQKVQIFPIDSATDTISPLNQKCRKNYLSTPKLLEFLSALRDRNMELHRDMKRLTANFEKLHTYVSLLALPTTKPEGLLRTNYNLVFTNIAASLHGSHDVLKDISKHYSQKATLEQDVPTATQKLITTNDCILSSILSLTNGVGKIASFFSNNLDHFTSSLSYGPKGGTEFISPLSAECMLQYKKKAVAYMKSLKKPCADSVPYEEALANRRVLLSSTESREGLAQQVQQSLEKIAKLEQEKEHWMLEAQLAKIKLEKENQKLKNSLSGHLAETIQECSVLSNVAEQKEESIEKSQREPIKSTSLIGMLTVTTDNEKIPDVESREDLIKKHYMARIAELTSHLQLADSKSVHFHAEGNSKKNKAR
;
A
#
# COMPACT_ATOMS: atom_id res chain seq x y z
N MET A 1 7.26 16.53 11.77
CA MET A 1 6.93 17.76 11.01
C MET A 1 5.58 17.64 10.31
N ALA A 2 5.43 16.89 9.21
CA ALA A 2 4.19 16.86 8.39
C ALA A 2 2.86 16.81 9.18
N ALA A 3 2.68 15.84 10.10
CA ALA A 3 1.46 15.71 10.89
C ALA A 3 1.14 16.92 11.80
N ALA A 4 2.16 17.67 12.25
CA ALA A 4 1.97 18.89 13.03
C ALA A 4 1.49 20.05 12.15
N ALA A 5 2.02 20.17 10.93
CA ALA A 5 1.56 21.16 9.94
C ALA A 5 0.11 20.88 9.48
N GLU A 6 -0.25 19.61 9.30
CA GLU A 6 -1.62 19.21 8.97
C GLU A 6 -2.60 19.53 10.11
N LEU A 7 -2.22 19.26 11.36
CA LEU A 7 -3.00 19.59 12.55
C LEU A 7 -3.17 21.12 12.72
N GLN A 8 -2.09 21.89 12.51
CA GLN A 8 -2.12 23.35 12.55
C GLN A 8 -3.04 23.93 11.45
N GLY A 9 -3.00 23.36 10.24
CA GLY A 9 -3.93 23.72 9.15
C GLY A 9 -5.40 23.42 9.48
N LYS A 10 -5.68 22.34 10.22
CA LYS A 10 -7.03 22.01 10.70
C LYS A 10 -7.52 23.03 11.74
N TYR A 11 -6.68 23.40 12.73
CA TYR A 11 -6.99 24.46 13.69
C TYR A 11 -7.25 25.82 13.01
N GLN A 12 -6.45 26.17 12.01
CA GLN A 12 -6.58 27.46 11.32
C GLN A 12 -7.86 27.54 10.46
N LYS A 13 -8.29 26.42 9.83
CA LYS A 13 -9.61 26.34 9.18
C LYS A 13 -10.75 26.50 10.18
N LEU A 14 -10.71 25.79 11.31
CA LEU A 14 -11.73 25.88 12.36
C LEU A 14 -11.86 27.30 12.92
N ALA A 15 -10.74 28.01 13.10
CA ALA A 15 -10.74 29.42 13.52
C ALA A 15 -11.38 30.36 12.46
N GLN A 16 -11.18 30.10 11.17
CA GLN A 16 -11.83 30.85 10.08
C GLN A 16 -13.34 30.57 10.02
N GLU A 17 -13.77 29.33 10.20
CA GLU A 17 -15.20 28.95 10.23
C GLU A 17 -15.92 29.55 11.45
N TYR A 18 -15.31 29.48 12.63
CA TYR A 18 -15.80 30.16 13.83
C TYR A 18 -15.93 31.67 13.64
N SER A 19 -14.95 32.30 12.97
CA SER A 19 -14.99 33.74 12.66
C SER A 19 -16.14 34.11 11.71
N LYS A 20 -16.41 33.28 10.68
CA LYS A 20 -17.56 33.43 9.78
C LYS A 20 -18.89 33.28 10.52
N LEU A 21 -19.04 32.24 11.33
CA LEU A 21 -20.24 31.99 12.15
C LEU A 21 -20.50 33.13 13.14
N ARG A 22 -19.46 33.71 13.73
CA ARG A 22 -19.56 34.87 14.63
C ARG A 22 -20.05 36.12 13.87
N ALA A 23 -19.53 36.39 12.68
CA ALA A 23 -19.97 37.50 11.84
C ALA A 23 -21.44 37.33 11.39
N GLN A 24 -21.83 36.12 10.95
CA GLN A 24 -23.22 35.80 10.60
C GLN A 24 -24.18 35.98 11.78
N ASN A 25 -23.80 35.52 12.98
CA ASN A 25 -24.58 35.76 14.20
C ASN A 25 -24.76 37.25 14.53
N GLN A 26 -23.73 38.07 14.29
CA GLN A 26 -23.82 39.51 14.52
C GLN A 26 -24.80 40.20 13.55
N VAL A 27 -24.81 39.79 12.27
CA VAL A 27 -25.78 40.29 11.28
C VAL A 27 -27.20 39.83 11.61
N LEU A 28 -27.39 38.53 11.92
CA LEU A 28 -28.70 37.98 12.33
C LEU A 28 -29.24 38.67 13.58
N LYS A 29 -28.40 38.88 14.61
CA LYS A 29 -28.80 39.58 15.84
C LYS A 29 -29.20 41.04 15.55
N LYS A 30 -28.53 41.73 14.62
CA LYS A 30 -28.95 43.07 14.20
C LYS A 30 -30.31 43.02 13.49
N GLY A 31 -30.49 42.12 12.52
CA GLY A 31 -31.76 41.98 11.80
C GLY A 31 -32.96 41.69 12.72
N VAL A 32 -32.78 40.86 13.76
CA VAL A 32 -33.82 40.62 14.78
C VAL A 32 -34.16 41.88 15.59
N VAL A 33 -33.17 42.71 15.93
CA VAL A 33 -33.41 43.99 16.66
C VAL A 33 -34.08 45.02 15.76
N ASP A 34 -33.62 45.16 14.51
CA ASP A 34 -34.19 46.08 13.53
C ASP A 34 -35.67 45.70 13.23
N GLU A 35 -35.97 44.39 13.10
CA GLU A 35 -37.32 43.90 12.87
C GLU A 35 -38.24 44.02 14.11
N GLN A 36 -37.71 43.84 15.33
CA GLN A 36 -38.45 44.13 16.56
C GLN A 36 -38.81 45.61 16.68
N ALA A 37 -37.92 46.52 16.27
CA ALA A 37 -38.19 47.96 16.23
C ALA A 37 -39.26 48.32 15.17
N ASN A 38 -39.18 47.72 13.96
CA ASN A 38 -40.20 47.86 12.93
C ASN A 38 -41.58 47.37 13.41
N SER A 39 -41.63 46.19 14.05
CA SER A 39 -42.86 45.61 14.59
C SER A 39 -43.49 46.50 15.68
N ALA A 40 -42.67 47.08 16.56
CA ALA A 40 -43.14 48.06 17.55
C ALA A 40 -43.71 49.34 16.89
N SER A 41 -43.02 49.89 15.89
CA SER A 41 -43.48 51.07 15.13
C SER A 41 -44.81 50.82 14.41
N LEU A 42 -44.94 49.68 13.72
CA LEU A 42 -46.19 49.28 13.05
C LEU A 42 -47.35 49.10 14.04
N LYS A 43 -47.08 48.52 15.22
CA LYS A 43 -48.08 48.35 16.29
C LYS A 43 -48.55 49.69 16.86
N GLU A 44 -47.67 50.69 16.94
CA GLU A 44 -48.04 52.04 17.38
C GLU A 44 -48.86 52.78 16.30
N GLN A 45 -48.45 52.68 15.02
CA GLN A 45 -49.21 53.23 13.90
C GLN A 45 -50.62 52.62 13.80
N LEU A 46 -50.75 51.30 14.02
CA LEU A 46 -52.03 50.60 14.00
C LEU A 46 -52.97 51.11 15.11
N LYS A 47 -52.49 51.27 16.35
CA LYS A 47 -53.28 51.91 17.43
C LYS A 47 -53.77 53.31 17.02
N MET A 48 -52.92 54.12 16.40
CA MET A 48 -53.26 55.49 15.99
C MET A 48 -54.31 55.49 14.86
N LYS A 49 -54.24 54.53 13.93
CA LYS A 49 -55.29 54.30 12.92
C LYS A 49 -56.60 53.85 13.55
N ASP A 50 -56.58 52.91 14.50
CA ASP A 50 -57.78 52.45 15.22
C ASP A 50 -58.44 53.54 16.08
N GLN A 51 -57.67 54.50 16.60
CA GLN A 51 -58.22 55.68 17.27
C GLN A 51 -58.84 56.67 16.27
N SER A 52 -58.19 56.89 15.13
CA SER A 52 -58.70 57.77 14.07
C SER A 52 -60.01 57.22 13.46
N LEU A 53 -60.05 55.93 13.13
CA LEU A 53 -61.25 55.25 12.63
C LEU A 53 -62.42 55.34 13.61
N ARG A 54 -62.18 55.22 14.92
CA ARG A 54 -63.23 55.38 15.94
C ARG A 54 -63.78 56.81 16.03
N LYS A 55 -62.96 57.84 15.79
CA LYS A 55 -63.43 59.23 15.69
C LYS A 55 -64.27 59.45 14.42
N LEU A 56 -63.77 59.01 13.27
CA LEU A 56 -64.47 59.11 12.00
C LEU A 56 -65.81 58.35 12.01
N GLN A 57 -65.90 57.21 12.71
CA GLN A 57 -67.17 56.52 12.91
C GLN A 57 -68.15 57.36 13.74
N GLN A 58 -67.72 57.94 14.86
CA GLN A 58 -68.56 58.82 15.68
C GLN A 58 -69.03 60.07 14.93
N GLU A 59 -68.18 60.63 14.06
CA GLU A 59 -68.53 61.72 13.16
C GLU A 59 -69.58 61.28 12.12
N MET A 60 -69.40 60.10 11.51
CA MET A 60 -70.37 59.50 10.58
C MET A 60 -71.73 59.20 11.24
N ASP A 61 -71.74 58.66 12.46
CA ASP A 61 -72.96 58.36 13.21
C ASP A 61 -73.72 59.67 13.54
N SER A 62 -72.99 60.71 13.94
CA SER A 62 -73.52 62.06 14.23
C SER A 62 -74.08 62.75 12.98
N LEU A 63 -73.38 62.66 11.84
CA LEU A 63 -73.86 63.17 10.55
C LEU A 63 -75.09 62.41 10.06
N THR A 64 -75.11 61.08 10.24
CA THR A 64 -76.26 60.23 9.91
C THR A 64 -77.49 60.61 10.72
N PHE A 65 -77.34 60.84 12.02
CA PHE A 65 -78.43 61.32 12.89
C PHE A 65 -78.96 62.70 12.44
N ARG A 66 -78.07 63.65 12.12
CA ARG A 66 -78.48 64.97 11.59
C ARG A 66 -79.21 64.86 10.25
N ASN A 67 -78.74 64.02 9.34
CA ASN A 67 -79.41 63.80 8.04
C ASN A 67 -80.79 63.15 8.22
N GLN A 68 -80.96 62.20 9.15
CA GLN A 68 -82.27 61.65 9.49
C GLN A 68 -83.22 62.69 10.10
N GLN A 69 -82.70 63.61 10.93
CA GLN A 69 -83.48 64.71 11.50
C GLN A 69 -83.90 65.74 10.44
N LEU A 70 -83.00 66.06 9.51
CA LEU A 70 -83.29 66.95 8.37
C LEU A 70 -84.30 66.32 7.41
N ALA A 71 -84.17 65.03 7.09
CA ALA A 71 -85.11 64.31 6.23
C ALA A 71 -86.55 64.39 6.79
N LYS A 72 -86.75 64.07 8.08
CA LYS A 72 -88.05 64.19 8.74
C LYS A 72 -88.60 65.62 8.79
N ARG A 73 -87.73 66.64 8.83
CA ARG A 73 -88.16 68.04 8.77
C ARG A 73 -88.57 68.46 7.36
N VAL A 74 -87.91 67.93 6.32
CA VAL A 74 -88.29 68.15 4.92
C VAL A 74 -89.61 67.45 4.58
N GLU A 75 -89.80 66.22 5.07
CA GLU A 75 -91.03 65.43 4.97
C GLU A 75 -92.25 66.24 5.50
N LEU A 76 -92.17 66.73 6.74
CA LEU A 76 -93.23 67.58 7.33
C LEU A 76 -93.47 68.90 6.57
N LEU A 77 -92.42 69.54 6.04
CA LEU A 77 -92.56 70.77 5.26
C LEU A 77 -93.16 70.53 3.87
N GLN A 78 -93.02 69.32 3.31
CA GLN A 78 -93.68 68.91 2.07
C GLN A 78 -95.17 68.64 2.30
N ASP A 79 -95.52 68.00 3.42
CA ASP A 79 -96.92 67.86 3.86
C ASP A 79 -97.59 69.23 4.05
N GLU A 80 -96.95 70.17 4.77
CA GLU A 80 -97.45 71.53 4.99
C GLU A 80 -97.64 72.31 3.67
N LEU A 81 -96.70 72.21 2.72
CA LEU A 81 -96.81 72.85 1.41
C LEU A 81 -97.98 72.30 0.58
N SER A 82 -98.20 70.98 0.61
CA SER A 82 -99.27 70.32 -0.17
C SER A 82 -100.68 70.82 0.19
N LEU A 83 -100.87 71.30 1.43
CA LEU A 83 -102.13 71.86 1.92
C LEU A 83 -102.36 73.31 1.45
N SER A 84 -101.31 74.01 0.96
CA SER A 84 -101.31 75.46 0.79
C SER A 84 -101.72 75.97 -0.61
N GLU A 85 -101.50 75.20 -1.67
CA GLU A 85 -101.55 75.70 -3.07
C GLU A 85 -102.96 75.97 -3.66
N THR A 86 -104.01 76.09 -2.83
CA THR A 86 -105.41 75.95 -3.28
C THR A 86 -106.20 77.24 -3.58
N ARG A 87 -105.60 78.45 -3.65
CA ARG A 87 -106.34 79.74 -3.80
C ARG A 87 -105.65 80.90 -4.59
N GLY A 88 -106.30 81.49 -5.62
CA GLY A 88 -106.05 82.89 -6.11
C GLY A 88 -106.12 83.18 -7.65
N LYS A 89 -106.66 84.35 -8.11
CA LYS A 89 -106.78 84.77 -9.56
C LYS A 89 -106.84 86.33 -9.85
N LYS A 90 -106.52 86.69 -11.12
CA LYS A 90 -106.41 87.97 -11.94
C LYS A 90 -107.44 89.15 -11.87
N ASN A 91 -107.09 90.41 -12.27
CA ASN A 91 -107.56 91.21 -13.49
C ASN A 91 -107.17 92.76 -13.57
N LYS A 92 -107.76 93.61 -14.48
CA LYS A 92 -107.13 94.81 -15.16
C LYS A 92 -108.06 95.98 -15.73
N LYS A 93 -107.66 97.29 -15.57
CA LYS A 93 -107.91 98.60 -16.35
C LYS A 93 -109.36 99.14 -16.70
N SER A 94 -109.68 100.40 -17.18
CA SER A 94 -109.10 101.80 -17.21
C SER A 94 -109.89 102.86 -18.09
N ALA A 95 -109.75 104.19 -17.84
CA ALA A 95 -109.95 105.40 -18.75
C ALA A 95 -111.40 105.94 -19.05
N GLU A 96 -111.75 107.11 -19.69
CA GLU A 96 -111.03 108.25 -20.39
C GLU A 96 -111.91 109.54 -20.72
N SER A 97 -111.31 110.66 -21.23
CA SER A 97 -111.75 111.63 -22.30
C SER A 97 -112.60 112.96 -22.10
N SER A 98 -112.61 113.84 -23.15
CA SER A 98 -113.46 115.03 -23.46
C SER A 98 -112.86 116.49 -23.42
N SER A 99 -113.33 117.44 -24.29
CA SER A 99 -113.00 118.91 -24.35
C SER A 99 -113.83 119.74 -25.39
N GLN A 100 -114.03 121.08 -25.27
CA GLN A 100 -114.65 121.99 -26.32
C GLN A 100 -114.67 123.55 -26.09
N LEU A 101 -114.71 124.31 -27.21
CA LEU A 101 -115.29 125.66 -27.51
C LEU A 101 -114.61 127.01 -27.11
N SER A 102 -114.95 128.07 -27.87
CA SER A 102 -114.25 129.38 -27.95
C SER A 102 -115.19 130.59 -28.12
N GLN A 103 -114.81 131.77 -27.58
CA GLN A 103 -114.62 132.99 -28.41
C GLN A 103 -113.92 134.18 -27.69
N GLU A 104 -114.11 134.37 -26.38
CA GLU A 104 -113.44 135.46 -25.61
C GLU A 104 -111.91 135.29 -25.47
N GLN A 105 -111.41 134.10 -25.79
CA GLN A 105 -110.02 133.68 -25.62
C GLN A 105 -108.97 134.66 -26.20
N LYS A 106 -109.26 135.39 -27.27
CA LYS A 106 -108.24 136.14 -28.05
C LYS A 106 -107.43 137.20 -27.29
N SER A 107 -107.97 137.84 -26.25
CA SER A 107 -107.19 138.83 -25.47
C SER A 107 -106.31 138.15 -24.43
N VAL A 108 -106.87 137.22 -23.66
CA VAL A 108 -106.13 136.44 -22.65
C VAL A 108 -105.03 135.62 -23.33
N PHE A 109 -105.31 135.03 -24.51
CA PHE A 109 -104.35 134.26 -25.30
C PHE A 109 -103.05 135.00 -25.57
N ASN A 110 -103.03 136.32 -25.79
CA ASN A 110 -101.78 137.03 -26.06
C ASN A 110 -100.89 137.13 -24.80
N GLU A 111 -101.49 137.35 -23.63
CA GLU A 111 -100.73 137.43 -22.37
C GLU A 111 -100.33 136.03 -21.86
N ASP A 112 -101.20 135.03 -22.07
CA ASP A 112 -100.91 133.61 -21.85
C ASP A 112 -99.81 133.10 -22.81
N LEU A 113 -99.81 133.56 -24.06
CA LEU A 113 -98.78 133.21 -25.06
C LEU A 113 -97.44 133.84 -24.69
N GLN A 114 -97.41 135.10 -24.26
CA GLN A 114 -96.18 135.75 -23.77
C GLN A 114 -95.61 134.99 -22.54
N LYS A 115 -96.44 134.68 -21.55
CA LYS A 115 -96.01 133.90 -20.37
C LYS A 115 -95.54 132.49 -20.76
N LYS A 116 -96.22 131.84 -21.72
CA LYS A 116 -95.79 130.54 -22.28
C LYS A 116 -94.50 130.62 -23.09
N ILE A 117 -94.17 131.77 -23.71
CA ILE A 117 -92.87 131.97 -24.38
C ILE A 117 -91.75 132.08 -23.34
N GLU A 118 -91.93 132.91 -22.30
CA GLU A 118 -90.96 133.07 -21.20
C GLU A 118 -90.81 131.78 -20.36
N GLU A 119 -91.90 131.04 -20.17
CA GLU A 119 -91.89 129.72 -19.54
C GLU A 119 -91.18 128.68 -20.43
N ASN A 120 -91.44 128.65 -21.75
CA ASN A 120 -90.67 127.80 -22.67
C ASN A 120 -89.19 128.17 -22.71
N GLU A 121 -88.82 129.45 -22.64
CA GLU A 121 -87.41 129.87 -22.59
C GLU A 121 -86.73 129.36 -21.31
N ARG A 122 -87.37 129.51 -20.14
CA ARG A 122 -86.87 128.91 -18.89
C ARG A 122 -86.82 127.39 -18.94
N LEU A 123 -87.83 126.73 -19.50
CA LEU A 123 -87.86 125.28 -19.67
C LEU A 123 -86.78 124.81 -20.63
N HIS A 124 -86.49 125.54 -21.72
CA HIS A 124 -85.39 125.25 -22.62
C HIS A 124 -84.02 125.38 -21.94
N ILE A 125 -83.81 126.41 -21.10
CA ILE A 125 -82.57 126.58 -20.34
C ILE A 125 -82.41 125.44 -19.32
N LEU A 126 -83.44 125.16 -18.51
CA LEU A 126 -83.40 124.06 -17.52
C LEU A 126 -83.26 122.68 -18.17
N PHE A 127 -83.90 122.47 -19.32
CA PHE A 127 -83.76 121.25 -20.11
C PHE A 127 -82.35 121.13 -20.69
N PHE A 128 -81.76 122.21 -21.19
CA PHE A 128 -80.39 122.24 -21.69
C PHE A 128 -79.36 121.98 -20.58
N GLU A 129 -79.53 122.58 -19.40
CA GLU A 129 -78.66 122.31 -18.24
C GLU A 129 -78.80 120.87 -17.73
N ALA A 130 -80.02 120.31 -17.71
CA ALA A 130 -80.26 118.92 -17.33
C ALA A 130 -79.71 117.91 -18.36
N ASP A 131 -79.79 118.24 -19.65
CA ASP A 131 -79.23 117.47 -20.77
C ASP A 131 -77.69 117.54 -20.77
N GLU A 132 -77.07 118.70 -20.51
CA GLU A 132 -75.63 118.82 -20.28
C GLU A 132 -75.17 118.00 -19.05
N GLN A 133 -75.91 118.06 -17.94
CA GLN A 133 -75.61 117.25 -16.75
C GLN A 133 -75.76 115.75 -17.04
N HIS A 134 -76.78 115.34 -17.79
CA HIS A 134 -76.93 113.96 -18.25
C HIS A 134 -75.77 113.54 -19.14
N LYS A 135 -75.38 114.33 -20.14
CA LYS A 135 -74.26 114.04 -21.05
C LYS A 135 -72.92 113.91 -20.31
N ARG A 136 -72.66 114.77 -19.32
CA ARG A 136 -71.46 114.70 -18.48
C ARG A 136 -71.45 113.43 -17.62
N LEU A 137 -72.56 113.13 -16.96
CA LEU A 137 -72.69 111.94 -16.10
C LEU A 137 -72.68 110.65 -16.93
N GLU A 138 -73.27 110.67 -18.13
CA GLU A 138 -73.19 109.57 -19.10
C GLU A 138 -71.75 109.40 -19.62
N ALA A 139 -71.01 110.46 -19.91
CA ALA A 139 -69.60 110.38 -20.30
C ALA A 139 -68.70 109.85 -19.15
N GLU A 140 -68.96 110.25 -17.91
CA GLU A 140 -68.26 109.73 -16.73
C GLU A 140 -68.61 108.24 -16.48
N LEU A 141 -69.86 107.84 -16.67
CA LEU A 141 -70.26 106.43 -16.60
C LEU A 141 -69.66 105.62 -17.75
N ARG A 142 -69.67 106.11 -18.99
CA ARG A 142 -69.07 105.45 -20.17
C ARG A 142 -67.57 105.24 -19.99
N THR A 143 -66.83 106.26 -19.54
CA THR A 143 -65.38 106.12 -19.28
C THR A 143 -65.08 105.18 -18.10
N LYS A 144 -65.91 105.16 -17.05
CA LYS A 144 -65.82 104.13 -16.00
C LYS A 144 -66.13 102.73 -16.51
N LEU A 145 -67.09 102.59 -17.44
CA LEU A 145 -67.42 101.33 -18.10
C LEU A 145 -66.23 100.84 -18.94
N GLU A 146 -65.66 101.70 -19.78
CA GLU A 146 -64.50 101.43 -20.63
C GLU A 146 -63.27 100.99 -19.79
N VAL A 147 -62.97 101.68 -18.67
CA VAL A 147 -61.91 101.26 -17.76
C VAL A 147 -62.19 99.87 -17.17
N LEU A 148 -63.41 99.64 -16.65
CA LEU A 148 -63.79 98.34 -16.10
C LEU A 148 -63.78 97.20 -17.14
N GLU A 149 -64.12 97.49 -18.40
CA GLU A 149 -64.00 96.55 -19.52
C GLU A 149 -62.53 96.22 -19.83
N THR A 150 -61.64 97.22 -19.81
CA THR A 150 -60.19 96.98 -20.02
C THR A 150 -59.54 96.23 -18.85
N ASP A 151 -59.92 96.50 -17.60
CA ASP A 151 -59.42 95.75 -16.43
C ASP A 151 -59.98 94.32 -16.40
N ALA A 152 -61.26 94.13 -16.75
CA ALA A 152 -61.84 92.80 -16.91
C ALA A 152 -61.14 92.00 -18.02
N ALA A 153 -60.82 92.63 -19.15
CA ALA A 153 -60.07 92.00 -20.25
C ALA A 153 -58.63 91.65 -19.83
N GLN A 154 -57.95 92.51 -19.06
CA GLN A 154 -56.62 92.21 -18.51
C GLN A 154 -56.68 91.05 -17.51
N HIS A 155 -57.63 91.04 -16.58
CA HIS A 155 -57.82 89.94 -15.63
C HIS A 155 -58.15 88.62 -16.34
N GLN A 156 -59.01 88.65 -17.37
CA GLN A 156 -59.29 87.47 -18.19
C GLN A 156 -58.02 86.97 -18.89
N ALA A 157 -57.24 87.84 -19.53
CA ALA A 157 -55.98 87.45 -20.17
C ALA A 157 -54.95 86.86 -19.18
N VAL A 158 -54.89 87.36 -17.95
CA VAL A 158 -54.05 86.79 -16.88
C VAL A 158 -54.57 85.40 -16.48
N VAL A 159 -55.88 85.24 -16.26
CA VAL A 159 -56.53 83.95 -15.94
C VAL A 159 -56.31 82.94 -17.06
N ASP A 160 -56.46 83.32 -18.33
CA ASP A 160 -56.21 82.46 -19.48
C ASP A 160 -54.73 82.04 -19.55
N SER A 161 -53.80 82.97 -19.30
CA SER A 161 -52.36 82.69 -19.29
C SER A 161 -51.94 81.73 -18.17
N LEU A 162 -52.58 81.81 -17.00
CA LEU A 162 -52.35 80.93 -15.86
C LEU A 162 -53.00 79.56 -16.10
N THR A 163 -54.25 79.55 -16.54
CA THR A 163 -54.99 78.34 -16.92
C THR A 163 -54.20 77.55 -17.95
N LYS A 164 -53.67 78.19 -19.00
CA LYS A 164 -52.80 77.55 -19.99
C LYS A 164 -51.51 76.98 -19.38
N LYS A 165 -50.84 77.71 -18.48
CA LYS A 165 -49.65 77.18 -17.77
C LYS A 165 -49.99 75.96 -16.90
N TYR A 166 -51.18 75.93 -16.30
CA TYR A 166 -51.65 74.78 -15.52
C TYR A 166 -52.06 73.60 -16.42
N THR A 167 -52.72 73.81 -17.56
CA THR A 167 -52.98 72.72 -18.53
C THR A 167 -51.68 72.17 -19.11
N ASP A 168 -50.76 73.03 -19.57
CA ASP A 168 -49.45 72.64 -20.12
C ASP A 168 -48.61 71.83 -19.12
N THR A 169 -48.76 72.06 -17.81
CA THR A 169 -48.05 71.31 -16.77
C THR A 169 -48.78 70.03 -16.36
N ILE A 170 -50.11 70.04 -16.30
CA ILE A 170 -50.92 68.82 -16.12
C ILE A 170 -50.68 67.83 -17.27
N GLU A 171 -50.68 68.28 -18.52
CA GLU A 171 -50.41 67.43 -19.69
C GLU A 171 -49.00 66.84 -19.66
N LYS A 172 -47.98 67.61 -19.26
CA LYS A 172 -46.61 67.09 -19.08
C LYS A 172 -46.55 66.03 -17.99
N LEU A 173 -47.17 66.28 -16.84
CA LEU A 173 -47.21 65.32 -15.72
C LEU A 173 -48.01 64.06 -16.07
N GLN A 174 -49.10 64.17 -16.84
CA GLN A 174 -49.85 63.02 -17.36
C GLN A 174 -49.02 62.20 -18.37
N ASN A 175 -48.31 62.87 -19.28
CA ASN A 175 -47.41 62.21 -20.23
C ASN A 175 -46.20 61.54 -19.56
N ASP A 176 -45.63 62.14 -18.52
CA ASP A 176 -44.52 61.53 -17.80
C ASP A 176 -44.99 60.43 -16.84
N LYS A 177 -46.18 60.56 -16.25
CA LYS A 177 -46.85 59.45 -15.54
C LYS A 177 -47.04 58.25 -16.47
N SER A 178 -47.62 58.44 -17.66
CA SER A 178 -47.89 57.31 -18.57
C SER A 178 -46.59 56.65 -19.07
N LYS A 179 -45.54 57.43 -19.36
CA LYS A 179 -44.19 56.89 -19.67
C LYS A 179 -43.62 56.08 -18.51
N LEU A 180 -43.74 56.55 -17.26
CA LEU A 180 -43.24 55.84 -16.07
C LEU A 180 -44.07 54.58 -15.78
N GLU A 181 -45.38 54.63 -15.98
CA GLU A 181 -46.31 53.50 -15.80
C GLU A 181 -46.01 52.39 -16.84
N ILE A 182 -45.79 52.75 -18.11
CA ILE A 182 -45.33 51.81 -19.15
C ILE A 182 -43.97 51.20 -18.78
N LYS A 183 -42.98 52.02 -18.38
CA LYS A 183 -41.65 51.53 -17.95
C LYS A 183 -41.75 50.58 -16.76
N SER A 184 -42.58 50.91 -15.77
CA SER A 184 -42.81 50.06 -14.59
C SER A 184 -43.39 48.70 -14.99
N GLN A 185 -44.42 48.69 -15.85
CA GLN A 185 -44.99 47.43 -16.34
C GLN A 185 -43.98 46.60 -17.16
N THR A 186 -43.13 47.24 -17.98
CA THR A 186 -42.09 46.53 -18.74
C THR A 186 -41.04 45.90 -17.83
N LEU A 187 -40.52 46.65 -16.85
CA LEU A 187 -39.60 46.11 -15.84
C LEU A 187 -40.26 45.00 -15.00
N GLU A 188 -41.56 45.08 -14.71
CA GLU A 188 -42.29 44.02 -14.01
C GLU A 188 -42.44 42.74 -14.84
N ARG A 189 -42.64 42.86 -16.16
CA ARG A 189 -42.62 41.73 -17.11
C ARG A 189 -41.23 41.12 -17.18
N GLU A 190 -40.21 41.92 -17.44
CA GLU A 190 -38.81 41.47 -17.48
C GLU A 190 -38.40 40.77 -16.16
N ALA A 191 -38.83 41.27 -15.01
CA ALA A 191 -38.58 40.65 -13.71
C ALA A 191 -39.35 39.32 -13.53
N LYS A 192 -40.53 39.14 -14.13
CA LYS A 192 -41.23 37.84 -14.17
C LYS A 192 -40.48 36.87 -15.08
N ASP A 193 -40.07 37.30 -16.26
CA ASP A 193 -39.33 36.48 -17.23
C ASP A 193 -37.91 36.10 -16.73
N CYS A 194 -37.29 36.94 -15.90
CA CYS A 194 -36.04 36.59 -15.19
C CYS A 194 -36.27 35.53 -14.11
N ARG A 195 -37.39 35.59 -13.36
CA ARG A 195 -37.75 34.57 -12.36
C ARG A 195 -38.06 33.23 -13.02
N LEU A 196 -38.92 33.22 -14.04
CA LEU A 196 -39.24 32.00 -14.81
C LEU A 196 -37.99 31.31 -15.36
N ARG A 197 -37.09 32.05 -16.03
CA ARG A 197 -35.81 31.48 -16.51
C ARG A 197 -34.91 30.98 -15.37
N THR A 198 -34.93 31.62 -14.20
CA THR A 198 -34.16 31.16 -13.03
C THR A 198 -34.74 29.87 -12.46
N GLU A 199 -36.07 29.75 -12.40
CA GLU A 199 -36.79 28.54 -11.97
C GLU A 199 -36.59 27.38 -12.97
N GLU A 200 -36.65 27.66 -14.28
CA GLU A 200 -36.31 26.71 -15.34
C GLU A 200 -34.86 26.21 -15.22
N CYS A 201 -33.88 27.11 -15.10
CA CYS A 201 -32.48 26.72 -14.90
C CYS A 201 -32.28 25.94 -13.60
N GLN A 202 -32.96 26.30 -12.51
CA GLN A 202 -32.90 25.55 -11.25
C GLN A 202 -33.52 24.16 -11.40
N GLN A 203 -34.62 24.02 -12.15
CA GLN A 203 -35.27 22.74 -12.39
C GLN A 203 -34.46 21.86 -13.36
N GLN A 204 -33.86 22.44 -14.39
CA GLN A 204 -32.88 21.76 -15.26
C GLN A 204 -31.69 21.26 -14.43
N LEU A 205 -31.15 22.07 -13.51
CA LEU A 205 -30.05 21.67 -12.64
C LEU A 205 -30.44 20.55 -11.68
N LYS A 206 -31.64 20.60 -11.07
CA LYS A 206 -32.21 19.49 -10.27
C LYS A 206 -32.36 18.22 -11.11
N ASN A 207 -32.90 18.33 -12.32
CA ASN A 207 -33.09 17.19 -13.23
C ASN A 207 -31.75 16.57 -13.66
N LEU A 208 -30.74 17.41 -13.97
CA LEU A 208 -29.38 16.96 -14.28
C LEU A 208 -28.71 16.33 -13.06
N GLN A 209 -28.86 16.89 -11.86
CA GLN A 209 -28.33 16.31 -10.63
C GLN A 209 -28.98 14.96 -10.31
N ALA A 210 -30.29 14.83 -10.52
CA ALA A 210 -31.01 13.56 -10.37
C ALA A 210 -30.57 12.52 -11.41
N ALA A 211 -30.44 12.91 -12.69
CA ALA A 211 -30.01 12.02 -13.77
C ALA A 211 -28.52 11.64 -13.71
N LEU A 212 -27.66 12.52 -13.22
CA LEU A 212 -26.26 12.20 -12.91
C LEU A 212 -26.15 11.34 -11.64
N GLY A 213 -27.02 11.58 -10.65
CA GLY A 213 -27.13 10.76 -9.44
C GLY A 213 -27.56 9.33 -9.76
N SER A 214 -28.66 9.15 -10.52
CA SER A 214 -29.13 7.83 -10.92
C SER A 214 -28.14 7.12 -11.85
N ARG A 215 -27.50 7.82 -12.80
CA ARG A 215 -26.44 7.23 -13.63
C ARG A 215 -25.19 6.88 -12.82
N LEU A 216 -24.86 7.63 -11.77
CA LEU A 216 -23.78 7.29 -10.85
C LEU A 216 -24.15 6.07 -10.00
N GLU A 217 -25.37 5.99 -9.48
CA GLU A 217 -25.86 4.87 -8.69
C GLU A 217 -26.01 3.59 -9.54
N GLU A 218 -26.49 3.70 -10.77
CA GLU A 218 -26.49 2.65 -11.80
C GLU A 218 -25.06 2.22 -12.15
N SER A 219 -24.14 3.16 -12.40
CA SER A 219 -22.73 2.86 -12.67
C SER A 219 -22.06 2.19 -11.46
N LEU A 220 -22.37 2.62 -10.23
CA LEU A 220 -21.89 1.99 -9.00
C LEU A 220 -22.50 0.61 -8.80
N CYS A 221 -23.76 0.39 -9.17
CA CYS A 221 -24.39 -0.92 -9.17
C CYS A 221 -23.72 -1.85 -10.19
N ILE A 222 -23.55 -1.39 -11.43
CA ILE A 222 -22.82 -2.10 -12.50
C ILE A 222 -21.36 -2.36 -12.11
N ILE A 223 -20.68 -1.45 -11.41
CA ILE A 223 -19.33 -1.71 -10.88
C ILE A 223 -19.37 -2.78 -9.78
N ASN A 224 -20.30 -2.67 -8.83
CA ASN A 224 -20.48 -3.58 -7.69
C ASN A 224 -21.01 -4.98 -8.10
N GLU A 225 -21.58 -5.12 -9.30
CA GLU A 225 -22.13 -6.37 -9.85
C GLU A 225 -21.27 -6.96 -10.98
N LYS A 226 -20.65 -6.12 -11.83
CA LYS A 226 -19.92 -6.52 -13.05
C LYS A 226 -18.42 -6.17 -13.05
N VAL A 227 -17.94 -5.29 -12.15
CA VAL A 227 -16.52 -4.88 -12.05
C VAL A 227 -15.97 -5.17 -10.63
N PRO A 228 -15.83 -6.45 -10.24
CA PRO A 228 -15.18 -6.81 -8.99
C PRO A 228 -13.67 -6.54 -9.08
N PHE A 229 -13.27 -5.32 -8.74
CA PHE A 229 -11.90 -5.04 -8.26
C PHE A 229 -11.90 -4.25 -6.93
N ASN A 230 -12.88 -4.58 -6.10
CA ASN A 230 -12.81 -4.44 -4.65
C ASN A 230 -13.37 -5.75 -4.05
N ASP A 231 -12.49 -6.73 -3.84
CA ASP A 231 -12.87 -8.12 -3.55
C ASP A 231 -13.49 -8.35 -2.17
N THR A 232 -13.63 -7.31 -1.34
CA THR A 232 -14.20 -7.39 0.01
C THR A 232 -15.55 -8.09 0.07
N ARG A 233 -16.42 -7.95 -0.95
CA ARG A 233 -17.72 -8.66 -1.04
C ARG A 233 -17.62 -10.13 -1.49
N SER A 234 -16.49 -10.58 -2.04
CA SER A 234 -16.29 -11.94 -2.57
C SER A 234 -15.23 -12.72 -1.79
N SER A 235 -15.68 -13.56 -0.85
CA SER A 235 -14.82 -14.42 -0.03
C SER A 235 -13.85 -15.31 -0.84
N ARG A 236 -14.22 -15.66 -2.10
CA ARG A 236 -13.34 -16.41 -3.02
C ARG A 236 -12.17 -15.58 -3.56
N TYR A 237 -12.32 -14.28 -3.76
CA TYR A 237 -11.26 -13.42 -4.32
C TYR A 237 -10.51 -12.65 -3.22
N ASN A 238 -11.14 -12.41 -2.06
CA ASN A 238 -10.42 -12.16 -0.81
C ASN A 238 -9.39 -13.25 -0.49
N ALA A 239 -9.56 -14.47 -1.04
CA ALA A 239 -8.56 -15.53 -0.95
C ALA A 239 -7.38 -15.41 -1.93
N LEU A 240 -7.29 -14.33 -2.72
CA LEU A 240 -6.14 -13.97 -3.57
C LEU A 240 -5.40 -12.72 -3.06
N ASN A 241 -5.98 -11.98 -2.11
CA ASN A 241 -5.33 -10.83 -1.46
C ASN A 241 -4.04 -11.26 -0.76
N VAL A 242 -2.89 -10.77 -1.24
CA VAL A 242 -1.59 -11.02 -0.62
C VAL A 242 -1.40 -10.06 0.57
N PRO A 243 -1.06 -10.55 1.78
CA PRO A 243 -0.83 -9.69 2.93
C PRO A 243 0.38 -8.81 2.67
N LEU A 244 0.28 -7.53 3.02
CA LEU A 244 1.35 -6.59 2.74
C LEU A 244 2.66 -7.06 3.38
N HIS A 245 3.73 -7.07 2.58
CA HIS A 245 5.04 -7.56 2.98
C HIS A 245 5.70 -6.63 4.02
N ASN A 246 5.25 -6.74 5.28
CA ASN A 246 5.86 -6.06 6.42
C ASN A 246 7.19 -6.73 6.75
N ARG A 247 8.22 -6.40 5.97
CA ARG A 247 9.58 -6.96 6.09
C ARG A 247 10.14 -6.88 7.51
N ARG A 248 9.89 -5.79 8.24
CA ARG A 248 10.32 -5.63 9.64
C ARG A 248 9.68 -6.68 10.56
N TYR A 249 8.37 -6.91 10.41
CA TYR A 249 7.64 -7.89 11.21
C TYR A 249 7.99 -9.33 10.82
N GLN A 250 8.15 -9.62 9.53
CA GLN A 250 8.59 -10.95 9.07
C GLN A 250 10.01 -11.30 9.51
N LEU A 251 10.92 -10.31 9.58
CA LEU A 251 12.24 -10.48 10.19
C LEU A 251 12.10 -10.77 11.69
N LYS A 252 11.38 -9.94 12.46
CA LYS A 252 11.19 -10.18 13.90
C LYS A 252 10.60 -11.57 14.20
N LEU A 253 9.59 -12.03 13.45
CA LEU A 253 9.03 -13.38 13.61
C LEU A 253 10.03 -14.49 13.27
N ARG A 254 10.85 -14.33 12.23
CA ARG A 254 11.92 -15.28 11.88
C ARG A 254 12.98 -15.34 12.98
N ASP A 255 13.34 -14.19 13.54
CA ASP A 255 14.38 -14.08 14.55
C ASP A 255 13.90 -14.65 15.90
N LEU A 256 12.61 -14.44 16.24
CA LEU A 256 11.91 -15.14 17.33
C LEU A 256 11.86 -16.66 17.11
N ALA A 257 11.55 -17.12 15.89
CA ALA A 257 11.55 -18.55 15.57
C ALA A 257 12.95 -19.18 15.69
N GLY A 258 14.01 -18.42 15.38
CA GLY A 258 15.40 -18.82 15.60
C GLY A 258 15.74 -18.99 17.09
N GLN A 259 15.30 -18.06 17.94
CA GLN A 259 15.44 -18.17 19.40
C GLN A 259 14.68 -19.40 19.94
N ALA A 260 13.42 -19.57 19.55
CA ALA A 260 12.62 -20.74 19.91
C ALA A 260 13.29 -22.07 19.51
N LEU A 261 13.82 -22.15 18.29
CA LEU A 261 14.56 -23.32 17.79
C LEU A 261 15.79 -23.62 18.64
N SER A 262 16.56 -22.60 19.04
CA SER A 262 17.74 -22.80 19.89
C SER A 262 17.38 -23.39 21.26
N PHE A 263 16.29 -22.95 21.90
CA PHE A 263 15.82 -23.54 23.16
C PHE A 263 15.30 -24.98 22.98
N VAL A 264 14.64 -25.29 21.85
CA VAL A 264 14.25 -26.67 21.53
C VAL A 264 15.48 -27.56 21.33
N GLN A 265 16.55 -27.05 20.70
CA GLN A 265 17.81 -27.79 20.54
C GLN A 265 18.51 -28.05 21.88
N GLU A 266 18.54 -27.08 22.80
CA GLU A 266 19.01 -27.29 24.17
C GLU A 266 18.19 -28.39 24.89
N ILE A 267 16.85 -28.29 24.85
CA ILE A 267 15.93 -29.23 25.51
C ILE A 267 16.08 -30.65 24.96
N VAL A 268 16.15 -30.82 23.63
CA VAL A 268 16.32 -32.14 22.99
C VAL A 268 17.68 -32.75 23.34
N THR A 269 18.74 -31.94 23.40
CA THR A 269 20.08 -32.40 23.81
C THR A 269 20.09 -32.83 25.29
N ALA A 270 19.42 -32.08 26.16
CA ALA A 270 19.31 -32.42 27.57
C ALA A 270 18.47 -33.70 27.80
N LEU A 271 17.36 -33.87 27.07
CA LEU A 271 16.57 -35.10 27.06
C LEU A 271 17.37 -36.32 26.57
N LEU A 272 18.12 -36.17 25.48
CA LEU A 272 18.98 -37.25 24.97
C LEU A 272 19.99 -37.69 26.03
N ASN A 273 20.72 -36.75 26.63
CA ASN A 273 21.67 -37.02 27.70
C ASN A 273 20.98 -37.70 28.90
N PHE A 274 19.81 -37.22 29.33
CA PHE A 274 19.03 -37.82 30.42
C PHE A 274 18.66 -39.27 30.13
N HIS A 275 18.19 -39.59 28.91
CA HIS A 275 17.89 -40.95 28.52
C HIS A 275 19.14 -41.84 28.45
N THR A 276 20.24 -41.36 27.85
CA THR A 276 21.51 -42.10 27.77
C THR A 276 22.08 -42.42 29.16
N TYR A 277 22.11 -41.46 30.08
CA TYR A 277 22.61 -41.73 31.44
C TYR A 277 21.64 -42.61 32.26
N THR A 278 20.33 -42.50 32.04
CA THR A 278 19.33 -43.39 32.66
C THR A 278 19.49 -44.83 32.16
N GLU A 279 19.72 -45.04 30.86
CA GLU A 279 20.04 -46.35 30.28
C GLU A 279 21.33 -46.93 30.87
N GLN A 280 22.40 -46.13 30.91
CA GLN A 280 23.66 -46.52 31.55
C GLN A 280 23.44 -46.93 33.01
N LYS A 281 22.60 -46.23 33.77
CA LYS A 281 22.30 -46.57 35.17
C LYS A 281 21.63 -47.94 35.32
N VAL A 282 20.72 -48.31 34.41
CA VAL A 282 20.10 -49.66 34.40
C VAL A 282 21.16 -50.75 34.20
N GLN A 283 22.25 -50.46 33.49
CA GLN A 283 23.36 -51.39 33.24
C GLN A 283 24.40 -51.47 34.40
N ILE A 284 24.21 -50.77 35.53
CA ILE A 284 25.23 -50.76 36.63
C ILE A 284 25.04 -51.89 37.64
N PHE A 285 23.83 -52.43 37.82
CA PHE A 285 23.56 -53.54 38.74
C PHE A 285 22.36 -54.40 38.27
N PRO A 286 22.52 -55.74 38.20
CA PRO A 286 23.63 -56.43 37.55
C PRO A 286 23.12 -57.54 36.60
N ILE A 287 23.49 -57.48 35.32
CA ILE A 287 23.11 -58.51 34.33
C ILE A 287 23.77 -59.87 34.65
N ASP A 288 24.97 -59.86 35.24
CA ASP A 288 25.72 -61.08 35.60
C ASP A 288 25.12 -61.84 36.81
N SER A 289 24.15 -61.26 37.52
CA SER A 289 23.52 -61.90 38.68
C SER A 289 22.43 -62.94 38.33
N ALA A 290 22.19 -63.18 37.05
CA ALA A 290 21.22 -64.15 36.54
C ALA A 290 21.82 -65.56 36.27
N THR A 291 23.15 -65.68 36.17
CA THR A 291 23.83 -66.92 35.76
C THR A 291 24.31 -67.79 36.92
N ASP A 292 24.69 -67.21 38.07
CA ASP A 292 25.18 -67.97 39.23
C ASP A 292 24.08 -68.25 40.26
N THR A 293 23.99 -69.51 40.69
CA THR A 293 23.03 -69.92 41.72
C THR A 293 23.42 -69.38 43.10
N ILE A 294 22.55 -68.53 43.68
CA ILE A 294 22.81 -67.90 44.98
C ILE A 294 22.92 -68.97 46.08
N SER A 295 24.15 -69.17 46.57
CA SER A 295 24.50 -70.10 47.66
C SER A 295 23.48 -70.08 48.82
N PRO A 296 23.13 -71.23 49.41
CA PRO A 296 22.24 -71.31 50.58
C PRO A 296 22.70 -70.43 51.75
N LEU A 297 24.01 -70.27 51.93
CA LEU A 297 24.57 -69.37 52.94
C LEU A 297 24.24 -67.90 52.62
N ASN A 298 24.42 -67.48 51.37
CA ASN A 298 24.07 -66.12 50.94
C ASN A 298 22.56 -65.86 51.00
N GLN A 299 21.71 -66.85 50.77
CA GLN A 299 20.26 -66.72 51.00
C GLN A 299 19.92 -66.52 52.49
N LYS A 300 20.59 -67.26 53.39
CA LYS A 300 20.38 -67.16 54.84
C LYS A 300 20.92 -65.83 55.40
N CYS A 301 22.10 -65.41 54.97
CA CYS A 301 22.65 -64.09 55.26
C CYS A 301 21.73 -62.98 54.73
N ARG A 302 21.27 -63.06 53.48
CA ARG A 302 20.32 -62.09 52.89
C ARG A 302 19.05 -61.95 53.72
N LYS A 303 18.46 -63.04 54.22
CA LYS A 303 17.30 -62.98 55.13
C LYS A 303 17.64 -62.25 56.44
N ASN A 304 18.77 -62.57 57.07
CA ASN A 304 19.18 -61.95 58.34
C ASN A 304 19.52 -60.44 58.20
N TYR A 305 20.17 -60.04 57.11
CA TYR A 305 20.43 -58.62 56.83
C TYR A 305 19.14 -57.84 56.51
N LEU A 306 18.18 -58.43 55.78
CA LEU A 306 16.88 -57.81 55.52
C LEU A 306 16.02 -57.60 56.79
N SER A 307 16.24 -58.38 57.85
CA SER A 307 15.57 -58.19 59.15
C SER A 307 16.23 -57.15 60.06
N THR A 308 17.27 -56.43 59.61
CA THR A 308 17.84 -55.32 60.39
C THR A 308 16.98 -54.05 60.23
N PRO A 309 16.48 -53.42 61.31
CA PRO A 309 15.50 -52.32 61.20
C PRO A 309 15.96 -51.15 60.34
N LYS A 310 17.22 -50.72 60.50
CA LYS A 310 17.81 -49.60 59.75
C LYS A 310 17.89 -49.86 58.24
N LEU A 311 18.08 -51.10 57.82
CA LEU A 311 18.10 -51.46 56.39
C LEU A 311 16.68 -51.52 55.81
N LEU A 312 15.70 -51.95 56.61
CA LEU A 312 14.29 -51.98 56.23
C LEU A 312 13.69 -50.56 56.11
N GLU A 313 14.03 -49.67 57.06
CA GLU A 313 13.74 -48.23 57.01
C GLU A 313 14.35 -47.56 55.77
N PHE A 314 15.63 -47.81 55.49
CA PHE A 314 16.32 -47.32 54.31
C PHE A 314 15.69 -47.81 52.98
N LEU A 315 15.31 -49.09 52.91
CA LEU A 315 14.59 -49.64 51.76
C LEU A 315 13.19 -49.02 51.58
N SER A 316 12.51 -48.62 52.67
CA SER A 316 11.27 -47.84 52.56
C SER A 316 11.55 -46.46 51.99
N ALA A 317 12.51 -45.71 52.55
CA ALA A 317 12.86 -44.36 52.08
C ALA A 317 13.24 -44.34 50.59
N LEU A 318 14.02 -45.32 50.11
CA LEU A 318 14.29 -45.49 48.69
C LEU A 318 13.03 -45.84 47.88
N ARG A 319 12.16 -46.72 48.38
CA ARG A 319 10.89 -47.06 47.70
C ARG A 319 10.01 -45.84 47.54
N ASP A 320 9.89 -45.02 48.58
CA ASP A 320 9.02 -43.85 48.61
C ASP A 320 9.52 -42.77 47.63
N ARG A 321 10.83 -42.49 47.61
CA ARG A 321 11.45 -41.59 46.61
C ARG A 321 11.32 -42.10 45.17
N ASN A 322 11.36 -43.43 44.96
CA ASN A 322 11.07 -44.02 43.65
C ASN A 322 9.61 -43.85 43.22
N MET A 323 8.66 -43.97 44.15
CA MET A 323 7.23 -43.77 43.88
C MET A 323 6.88 -42.30 43.59
N GLU A 324 7.50 -41.35 44.30
CA GLU A 324 7.43 -39.92 43.99
C GLU A 324 7.95 -39.64 42.57
N LEU A 325 9.18 -40.06 42.25
CA LEU A 325 9.78 -39.89 40.92
C LEU A 325 8.92 -40.50 39.80
N HIS A 326 8.29 -41.66 40.05
CA HIS A 326 7.37 -42.28 39.10
C HIS A 326 6.08 -41.46 38.91
N ARG A 327 5.55 -40.84 39.98
CA ARG A 327 4.40 -39.92 39.92
C ARG A 327 4.74 -38.62 39.21
N ASP A 328 5.96 -38.11 39.40
CA ASP A 328 6.43 -36.88 38.77
C ASP A 328 6.74 -37.08 37.28
N MET A 329 7.38 -38.19 36.91
CA MET A 329 7.58 -38.56 35.50
C MET A 329 6.23 -38.71 34.78
N LYS A 330 5.24 -39.38 35.39
CA LYS A 330 3.86 -39.45 34.84
C LYS A 330 3.22 -38.06 34.66
N ARG A 331 3.43 -37.14 35.60
CA ARG A 331 2.94 -35.75 35.52
C ARG A 331 3.64 -34.96 34.41
N LEU A 332 4.93 -35.23 34.17
CA LEU A 332 5.69 -34.66 33.06
C LEU A 332 5.23 -35.20 31.70
N THR A 333 5.04 -36.51 31.55
CA THR A 333 4.50 -37.13 30.33
C THR A 333 3.14 -36.52 29.96
N ALA A 334 2.21 -36.43 30.91
CA ALA A 334 0.89 -35.83 30.68
C ALA A 334 0.94 -34.34 30.28
N ASN A 335 1.98 -33.60 30.68
CA ASN A 335 2.19 -32.22 30.21
C ASN A 335 2.81 -32.18 28.80
N PHE A 336 3.70 -33.11 28.45
CA PHE A 336 4.18 -33.26 27.07
C PHE A 336 3.06 -33.70 26.10
N GLU A 337 2.13 -34.55 26.52
CA GLU A 337 0.96 -34.94 25.72
C GLU A 337 0.01 -33.75 25.45
N LYS A 338 -0.24 -32.91 26.45
CA LYS A 338 -0.96 -31.63 26.27
C LYS A 338 -0.23 -30.70 25.32
N LEU A 339 1.08 -30.51 25.50
CA LEU A 339 1.91 -29.70 24.61
C LEU A 339 1.86 -30.22 23.17
N HIS A 340 1.96 -31.54 22.96
CA HIS A 340 1.82 -32.16 21.65
C HIS A 340 0.43 -31.90 21.03
N THR A 341 -0.63 -31.97 21.83
CA THR A 341 -2.00 -31.68 21.37
C THR A 341 -2.15 -30.20 20.96
N TYR A 342 -1.71 -29.27 21.80
CA TYR A 342 -1.78 -27.84 21.50
C TYR A 342 -0.89 -27.43 20.31
N VAL A 343 0.31 -28.00 20.18
CA VAL A 343 1.17 -27.77 19.02
C VAL A 343 0.55 -28.37 17.76
N SER A 344 -0.06 -29.56 17.82
CA SER A 344 -0.74 -30.18 16.68
C SER A 344 -1.96 -29.37 16.20
N LEU A 345 -2.71 -28.78 17.13
CA LEU A 345 -3.82 -27.85 16.84
C LEU A 345 -3.35 -26.55 16.14
N LEU A 346 -2.08 -26.15 16.30
CA LEU A 346 -1.48 -25.02 15.58
C LEU A 346 -0.75 -25.44 14.28
N ALA A 347 -0.25 -26.68 14.21
CA ALA A 347 0.62 -27.17 13.13
C ALA A 347 -0.15 -27.68 11.90
N LEU A 348 -1.46 -27.92 12.01
CA LEU A 348 -2.31 -28.36 10.90
C LEU A 348 -2.84 -27.16 10.09
N PRO A 349 -2.43 -26.96 8.81
CA PRO A 349 -3.13 -26.06 7.89
C PRO A 349 -4.43 -26.73 7.43
N THR A 350 -5.47 -26.71 8.28
CA THR A 350 -6.73 -27.40 8.00
C THR A 350 -7.53 -26.70 6.91
N THR A 351 -7.65 -27.35 5.75
CA THR A 351 -8.66 -27.04 4.73
C THR A 351 -10.07 -27.52 5.10
N LYS A 352 -10.20 -28.24 6.22
CA LYS A 352 -11.47 -28.70 6.79
C LYS A 352 -12.18 -27.60 7.58
N PRO A 353 -13.53 -27.53 7.59
CA PRO A 353 -14.30 -26.55 8.37
C PRO A 353 -14.25 -26.82 9.89
N GLU A 354 -13.77 -27.99 10.32
CA GLU A 354 -13.64 -28.41 11.72
C GLU A 354 -12.33 -27.91 12.39
N GLY A 355 -11.57 -27.05 11.73
CA GLY A 355 -10.30 -26.51 12.24
C GLY A 355 -10.46 -25.63 13.48
N LEU A 356 -9.36 -25.45 14.23
CA LEU A 356 -9.32 -24.57 15.39
C LEU A 356 -9.78 -23.15 15.01
N LEU A 357 -10.85 -22.65 15.63
CA LEU A 357 -11.33 -21.29 15.39
C LEU A 357 -10.27 -20.26 15.79
N ARG A 358 -10.06 -19.22 14.94
CA ARG A 358 -9.01 -18.21 15.14
C ARG A 358 -9.08 -17.51 16.51
N THR A 359 -10.28 -17.29 17.04
CA THR A 359 -10.52 -16.78 18.40
C THR A 359 -9.76 -17.56 19.48
N ASN A 360 -9.59 -18.86 19.27
CA ASN A 360 -9.06 -19.79 20.26
C ASN A 360 -7.53 -19.92 20.17
N TYR A 361 -6.86 -19.34 19.16
CA TYR A 361 -5.40 -19.38 19.06
C TYR A 361 -4.72 -18.67 20.24
N ASN A 362 -5.27 -17.57 20.75
CA ASN A 362 -4.75 -16.90 21.95
C ASN A 362 -4.82 -17.84 23.16
N LEU A 363 -5.95 -18.53 23.34
CA LEU A 363 -6.12 -19.53 24.39
C LEU A 363 -5.15 -20.72 24.22
N VAL A 364 -4.90 -21.18 22.99
CA VAL A 364 -3.95 -22.27 22.72
C VAL A 364 -2.49 -21.84 22.97
N PHE A 365 -2.06 -20.64 22.56
CA PHE A 365 -0.74 -20.11 22.90
C PHE A 365 -0.56 -19.91 24.41
N THR A 366 -1.61 -19.44 25.11
CA THR A 366 -1.64 -19.32 26.57
C THR A 366 -1.53 -20.70 27.24
N ASN A 367 -2.26 -21.70 26.74
CA ASN A 367 -2.18 -23.08 27.25
C ASN A 367 -0.83 -23.75 26.96
N ILE A 368 -0.15 -23.42 25.85
CA ILE A 368 1.24 -23.84 25.60
C ILE A 368 2.17 -23.22 26.64
N ALA A 369 2.11 -21.90 26.85
CA ALA A 369 2.93 -21.23 27.86
C ALA A 369 2.69 -21.82 29.26
N ALA A 370 1.44 -21.99 29.67
CA ALA A 370 1.07 -22.60 30.94
C ALA A 370 1.55 -24.06 31.06
N SER A 371 1.48 -24.85 29.99
CA SER A 371 1.97 -26.23 29.99
C SER A 371 3.49 -26.32 30.01
N LEU A 372 4.22 -25.37 29.40
CA LEU A 372 5.68 -25.26 29.49
C LEU A 372 6.12 -24.89 30.92
N HIS A 373 5.46 -23.91 31.55
CA HIS A 373 5.69 -23.59 32.98
C HIS A 373 5.37 -24.80 33.88
N GLY A 374 4.25 -25.50 33.63
CA GLY A 374 3.91 -26.74 34.32
C GLY A 374 4.97 -27.84 34.17
N SER A 375 5.53 -28.05 32.98
CA SER A 375 6.64 -28.99 32.78
C SER A 375 7.93 -28.56 33.48
N HIS A 376 8.24 -27.25 33.51
CA HIS A 376 9.39 -26.71 34.23
C HIS A 376 9.31 -26.95 35.74
N ASP A 377 8.15 -26.74 36.36
CA ASP A 377 8.00 -26.96 37.80
C ASP A 377 8.01 -28.45 38.17
N VAL A 378 7.45 -29.33 37.32
CA VAL A 378 7.59 -30.79 37.49
C VAL A 378 9.05 -31.25 37.33
N LEU A 379 9.83 -30.61 36.46
CA LEU A 379 11.26 -30.91 36.32
C LEU A 379 12.07 -30.51 37.57
N LYS A 380 11.67 -29.45 38.29
CA LYS A 380 12.23 -29.14 39.62
C LYS A 380 11.89 -30.22 40.65
N ASP A 381 10.63 -30.70 40.68
CA ASP A 381 10.22 -31.81 41.55
C ASP A 381 11.08 -33.05 41.28
N ILE A 382 11.23 -33.43 40.00
CA ILE A 382 12.08 -34.56 39.57
C ILE A 382 13.54 -34.33 40.01
N SER A 383 14.11 -33.14 39.78
CA SER A 383 15.48 -32.82 40.20
C SER A 383 15.69 -32.96 41.71
N LYS A 384 14.71 -32.54 42.51
CA LYS A 384 14.72 -32.60 43.97
C LYS A 384 14.57 -34.04 44.50
N HIS A 385 13.59 -34.79 44.00
CA HIS A 385 13.38 -36.17 44.45
C HIS A 385 14.48 -37.10 43.91
N TYR A 386 15.09 -36.78 42.76
CA TYR A 386 16.27 -37.51 42.26
C TYR A 386 17.53 -37.22 43.07
N SER A 387 17.80 -35.97 43.48
CA SER A 387 18.98 -35.68 44.31
C SER A 387 18.87 -36.35 45.69
N GLN A 388 17.69 -36.30 46.31
CA GLN A 388 17.40 -37.01 47.56
C GLN A 388 17.51 -38.54 47.43
N LYS A 389 17.16 -39.10 46.26
CA LYS A 389 17.40 -40.52 45.95
C LYS A 389 18.90 -40.81 45.74
N ALA A 390 19.63 -39.94 45.04
CA ALA A 390 21.04 -40.12 44.75
C ALA A 390 21.91 -40.09 46.02
N THR A 391 21.60 -39.21 46.98
CA THR A 391 22.28 -39.21 48.30
C THR A 391 22.01 -40.50 49.07
N LEU A 392 20.75 -40.97 49.11
CA LEU A 392 20.42 -42.26 49.74
C LEU A 392 21.16 -43.43 49.07
N GLU A 393 21.25 -43.46 47.74
CA GLU A 393 22.03 -44.48 47.01
C GLU A 393 23.55 -44.38 47.27
N GLN A 394 24.07 -43.18 47.56
CA GLN A 394 25.48 -42.94 47.89
C GLN A 394 25.83 -43.35 49.34
N ASP A 395 24.89 -43.22 50.28
CA ASP A 395 25.05 -43.64 51.68
C ASP A 395 25.14 -45.17 51.88
N VAL A 396 24.96 -45.96 50.80
CA VAL A 396 25.08 -47.43 50.83
C VAL A 396 26.56 -47.86 50.81
N PRO A 397 27.04 -48.71 51.74
CA PRO A 397 28.42 -49.21 51.74
C PRO A 397 28.89 -49.98 50.50
N THR A 398 27.98 -50.30 49.57
CA THR A 398 28.26 -50.97 48.29
C THR A 398 28.04 -50.04 47.08
N ALA A 399 27.92 -48.73 47.29
CA ALA A 399 27.82 -47.75 46.21
C ALA A 399 29.10 -47.74 45.37
N THR A 400 28.98 -47.96 44.06
CA THR A 400 30.15 -47.94 43.15
C THR A 400 30.40 -46.53 42.64
N GLN A 401 31.66 -46.18 42.39
CA GLN A 401 31.99 -44.88 41.79
C GLN A 401 31.27 -44.67 40.43
N LYS A 402 31.04 -45.75 39.67
CA LYS A 402 30.24 -45.73 38.43
C LYS A 402 28.79 -45.28 38.71
N LEU A 403 28.14 -45.81 39.75
CA LEU A 403 26.78 -45.40 40.15
C LEU A 403 26.74 -43.92 40.56
N ILE A 404 27.70 -43.45 41.34
CA ILE A 404 27.78 -42.06 41.80
C ILE A 404 27.96 -41.12 40.60
N THR A 405 28.96 -41.35 39.75
CA THR A 405 29.21 -40.50 38.58
C THR A 405 28.05 -40.53 37.57
N THR A 406 27.38 -41.68 37.37
CA THR A 406 26.16 -41.71 36.54
C THR A 406 24.98 -40.98 37.20
N ASN A 407 24.86 -40.97 38.53
CA ASN A 407 23.88 -40.13 39.23
C ASN A 407 24.15 -38.64 39.02
N ASP A 408 25.40 -38.19 39.08
CA ASP A 408 25.79 -36.80 38.82
C ASP A 408 25.48 -36.40 37.37
N CYS A 409 25.77 -37.29 36.40
CA CYS A 409 25.41 -37.08 35.00
C CYS A 409 23.88 -36.99 34.79
N ILE A 410 23.09 -37.83 35.45
CA ILE A 410 21.63 -37.75 35.43
C ILE A 410 21.16 -36.43 36.04
N LEU A 411 21.64 -36.03 37.22
CA LEU A 411 21.28 -34.76 37.85
C LEU A 411 21.63 -33.55 36.98
N SER A 412 22.83 -33.53 36.39
CA SER A 412 23.26 -32.50 35.45
C SER A 412 22.34 -32.41 34.22
N SER A 413 21.94 -33.56 33.66
CA SER A 413 20.99 -33.60 32.53
C SER A 413 19.58 -33.12 32.91
N ILE A 414 19.06 -33.46 34.11
CA ILE A 414 17.77 -32.97 34.61
C ILE A 414 17.83 -31.46 34.85
N LEU A 415 18.91 -30.93 35.44
CA LEU A 415 19.10 -29.49 35.66
C LEU A 415 19.21 -28.72 34.35
N SER A 416 19.96 -29.24 33.37
CA SER A 416 20.04 -28.69 32.01
C SER A 416 18.66 -28.66 31.33
N LEU A 417 17.90 -29.75 31.43
CA LEU A 417 16.54 -29.86 30.91
C LEU A 417 15.58 -28.89 31.60
N THR A 418 15.65 -28.77 32.93
CA THR A 418 14.88 -27.80 33.72
C THR A 418 15.14 -26.39 33.23
N ASN A 419 16.41 -26.00 33.09
CA ASN A 419 16.81 -24.68 32.63
C ASN A 419 16.35 -24.40 31.18
N GLY A 420 16.47 -25.39 30.27
CA GLY A 420 15.97 -25.29 28.91
C GLY A 420 14.46 -25.08 28.84
N VAL A 421 13.68 -25.87 29.60
CA VAL A 421 12.22 -25.74 29.67
C VAL A 421 11.81 -24.41 30.33
N GLY A 422 12.54 -23.91 31.33
CA GLY A 422 12.34 -22.58 31.92
C GLY A 422 12.61 -21.43 30.94
N LYS A 423 13.69 -21.52 30.13
CA LYS A 423 13.99 -20.57 29.05
C LYS A 423 12.85 -20.51 28.04
N ILE A 424 12.40 -21.66 27.50
CA ILE A 424 11.34 -21.66 26.49
C ILE A 424 9.98 -21.23 27.06
N ALA A 425 9.66 -21.58 28.31
CA ALA A 425 8.43 -21.15 28.99
C ALA A 425 8.37 -19.62 29.13
N SER A 426 9.43 -19.00 29.66
CA SER A 426 9.55 -17.55 29.80
C SER A 426 9.58 -16.83 28.44
N PHE A 427 10.24 -17.41 27.43
CA PHE A 427 10.21 -16.91 26.05
C PHE A 427 8.79 -16.90 25.46
N PHE A 428 8.01 -17.96 25.64
CA PHE A 428 6.63 -18.04 25.14
C PHE A 428 5.70 -17.03 25.82
N SER A 429 5.78 -16.87 27.15
CA SER A 429 4.97 -15.86 27.85
C SER A 429 5.38 -14.43 27.49
N ASN A 430 6.68 -14.12 27.40
CA ASN A 430 7.17 -12.77 27.08
C ASN A 430 6.91 -12.33 25.63
N ASN A 431 6.59 -13.27 24.72
CA ASN A 431 6.32 -12.99 23.31
C ASN A 431 4.88 -13.33 22.88
N LEU A 432 3.98 -13.58 23.83
CA LEU A 432 2.62 -14.04 23.56
C LEU A 432 1.85 -13.05 22.66
N ASP A 433 1.97 -11.75 22.92
CA ASP A 433 1.41 -10.68 22.07
C ASP A 433 1.93 -10.70 20.62
N HIS A 434 3.17 -11.14 20.41
CA HIS A 434 3.73 -11.27 19.07
C HIS A 434 3.22 -12.51 18.35
N PHE A 435 2.95 -13.60 19.06
CA PHE A 435 2.31 -14.78 18.49
C PHE A 435 0.83 -14.54 18.18
N THR A 436 0.07 -13.88 19.06
CA THR A 436 -1.35 -13.53 18.79
C THR A 436 -1.51 -12.52 17.66
N SER A 437 -0.65 -11.49 17.61
CA SER A 437 -0.63 -10.51 16.51
C SER A 437 -0.25 -11.14 15.16
N SER A 438 0.48 -12.26 15.15
CA SER A 438 1.07 -12.83 13.92
C SER A 438 0.06 -13.36 12.91
N LEU A 439 -1.17 -13.66 13.35
CA LEU A 439 -2.22 -14.17 12.47
C LEU A 439 -2.80 -13.09 11.54
N SER A 440 -2.52 -11.81 11.77
CA SER A 440 -2.98 -10.72 10.89
C SER A 440 -2.10 -10.57 9.65
N TYR A 441 -2.05 -11.65 8.86
CA TYR A 441 -1.95 -11.54 7.41
C TYR A 441 -3.22 -10.83 6.90
N GLY A 442 -3.09 -9.55 6.57
CA GLY A 442 -4.16 -8.71 6.03
C GLY A 442 -3.63 -7.43 5.36
N PRO A 443 -4.46 -6.73 4.58
CA PRO A 443 -4.11 -5.44 3.99
C PRO A 443 -4.12 -4.30 5.03
N LYS A 444 -3.36 -3.22 4.79
CA LYS A 444 -3.33 -2.05 5.68
C LYS A 444 -4.71 -1.39 5.74
N GLY A 445 -5.21 -1.18 6.95
CA GLY A 445 -6.49 -0.50 7.21
C GLY A 445 -7.69 -1.45 7.37
N GLY A 446 -7.56 -2.71 6.96
CA GLY A 446 -8.57 -3.74 7.23
C GLY A 446 -8.31 -4.49 8.52
N THR A 447 -9.36 -4.71 9.32
CA THR A 447 -9.42 -5.76 10.34
C THR A 447 -9.72 -7.14 9.76
N GLU A 448 -9.97 -7.21 8.45
CA GLU A 448 -10.44 -8.41 7.77
C GLU A 448 -9.34 -9.45 7.49
N PHE A 449 -9.78 -10.71 7.43
CA PHE A 449 -8.92 -11.89 7.47
C PHE A 449 -8.72 -12.51 6.09
N ILE A 450 -7.46 -12.83 5.77
CA ILE A 450 -7.11 -13.62 4.59
C ILE A 450 -7.49 -15.09 4.81
N SER A 451 -8.35 -15.62 3.93
CA SER A 451 -8.90 -16.98 3.98
C SER A 451 -7.81 -18.07 4.16
N PRO A 452 -8.05 -19.16 4.93
CA PRO A 452 -7.07 -20.24 5.10
C PRO A 452 -6.58 -20.87 3.79
N LEU A 453 -7.47 -20.97 2.78
CA LEU A 453 -7.13 -21.41 1.42
C LEU A 453 -6.11 -20.47 0.74
N SER A 454 -6.21 -19.16 1.00
CA SER A 454 -5.25 -18.17 0.52
C SER A 454 -3.89 -18.35 1.19
N ALA A 455 -3.88 -18.54 2.52
CA ALA A 455 -2.65 -18.76 3.27
C ALA A 455 -1.90 -19.99 2.75
N GLU A 456 -2.58 -21.10 2.48
CA GLU A 456 -1.95 -22.28 1.87
C GLU A 456 -1.53 -22.02 0.41
N CYS A 457 -2.37 -21.42 -0.44
CA CYS A 457 -1.98 -21.06 -1.81
C CYS A 457 -0.72 -20.18 -1.83
N MET A 458 -0.63 -19.15 -0.99
CA MET A 458 0.55 -18.30 -0.83
C MET A 458 1.75 -19.05 -0.28
N LEU A 459 1.57 -19.98 0.67
CA LEU A 459 2.65 -20.85 1.13
C LEU A 459 3.14 -21.76 0.01
N GLN A 460 2.28 -22.24 -0.89
CA GLN A 460 2.67 -22.99 -2.08
C GLN A 460 3.39 -22.12 -3.10
N TYR A 461 2.91 -20.90 -3.39
CA TYR A 461 3.64 -19.96 -4.26
C TYR A 461 4.98 -19.56 -3.66
N LYS A 462 5.08 -19.37 -2.34
CA LYS A 462 6.35 -19.13 -1.62
C LYS A 462 7.28 -20.34 -1.69
N LYS A 463 6.78 -21.57 -1.49
CA LYS A 463 7.54 -22.82 -1.66
C LYS A 463 8.07 -22.93 -3.12
N LYS A 464 7.23 -22.68 -4.12
CA LYS A 464 7.60 -22.65 -5.55
C LYS A 464 8.65 -21.57 -5.87
N ALA A 465 8.47 -20.35 -5.37
CA ALA A 465 9.42 -19.25 -5.57
C ALA A 465 10.78 -19.50 -4.87
N VAL A 466 10.77 -20.08 -3.66
CA VAL A 466 12.00 -20.50 -2.97
C VAL A 466 12.69 -21.66 -3.71
N ALA A 467 11.95 -22.63 -4.24
CA ALA A 467 12.50 -23.69 -5.07
C ALA A 467 13.12 -23.15 -6.37
N TYR A 468 12.43 -22.23 -7.06
CA TYR A 468 12.94 -21.54 -8.25
C TYR A 468 14.21 -20.73 -7.94
N MET A 469 14.20 -19.92 -6.88
CA MET A 469 15.37 -19.19 -6.40
C MET A 469 16.52 -20.12 -5.99
N LYS A 470 16.24 -21.32 -5.47
CA LYS A 470 17.26 -22.34 -5.18
C LYS A 470 17.79 -22.98 -6.46
N SER A 471 16.99 -23.14 -7.52
CA SER A 471 17.47 -23.60 -8.83
C SER A 471 18.34 -22.57 -9.54
N LEU A 472 18.01 -21.26 -9.47
CA LEU A 472 18.87 -20.18 -9.96
C LEU A 472 20.16 -20.00 -9.13
N LYS A 473 20.19 -20.55 -7.91
CA LYS A 473 21.37 -20.60 -7.03
C LYS A 473 22.11 -21.94 -7.06
N LYS A 474 21.81 -22.84 -8.00
CA LYS A 474 22.79 -23.87 -8.36
C LYS A 474 24.01 -23.16 -8.95
N PRO A 475 25.25 -23.51 -8.55
CA PRO A 475 26.39 -23.24 -9.41
C PRO A 475 26.09 -23.78 -10.81
N CYS A 476 26.43 -23.03 -11.85
CA CYS A 476 26.57 -23.64 -13.16
C CYS A 476 27.66 -24.71 -13.05
N ALA A 477 27.53 -25.83 -13.75
CA ALA A 477 28.65 -26.77 -13.83
C ALA A 477 29.83 -26.05 -14.50
N ASP A 478 31.06 -26.31 -14.04
CA ASP A 478 32.26 -25.64 -14.52
C ASP A 478 32.42 -25.90 -16.03
N SER A 479 32.05 -24.87 -16.80
CA SER A 479 32.06 -24.88 -18.26
C SER A 479 33.20 -23.99 -18.71
N VAL A 480 34.04 -24.49 -19.60
CA VAL A 480 35.09 -23.70 -20.25
C VAL A 480 34.46 -22.42 -20.84
N PRO A 481 34.96 -21.22 -20.51
CA PRO A 481 34.49 -19.96 -21.07
C PRO A 481 34.46 -20.01 -22.60
N TYR A 482 33.45 -19.40 -23.23
CA TYR A 482 33.20 -19.56 -24.66
C TYR A 482 34.40 -19.16 -25.55
N GLU A 483 35.14 -18.12 -25.17
CA GLU A 483 36.36 -17.69 -25.87
C GLU A 483 37.49 -18.72 -25.72
N GLU A 484 37.67 -19.30 -24.54
CA GLU A 484 38.66 -20.36 -24.28
C GLU A 484 38.27 -21.67 -24.98
N ALA A 485 36.98 -21.99 -25.07
CA ALA A 485 36.48 -23.10 -25.86
C ALA A 485 36.74 -22.90 -27.37
N LEU A 486 36.60 -21.67 -27.88
CA LEU A 486 36.95 -21.31 -29.26
C LEU A 486 38.47 -21.26 -29.51
N ALA A 487 39.28 -20.92 -28.50
CA ALA A 487 40.74 -20.99 -28.57
C ALA A 487 41.20 -22.45 -28.60
N ASN A 488 40.73 -23.27 -27.67
CA ASN A 488 41.01 -24.70 -27.61
C ASN A 488 40.55 -25.44 -28.88
N ARG A 489 39.40 -25.06 -29.47
CA ARG A 489 38.98 -25.58 -30.77
C ARG A 489 39.96 -25.22 -31.90
N ARG A 490 40.48 -23.98 -31.93
CA ARG A 490 41.50 -23.57 -32.92
C ARG A 490 42.82 -24.32 -32.72
N VAL A 491 43.29 -24.44 -31.48
CA VAL A 491 44.51 -25.21 -31.14
C VAL A 491 44.35 -26.68 -31.53
N LEU A 492 43.19 -27.30 -31.26
CA LEU A 492 42.92 -28.68 -31.66
C LEU A 492 42.93 -28.86 -33.18
N LEU A 493 42.30 -27.94 -33.93
CA LEU A 493 42.30 -27.98 -35.40
C LEU A 493 43.71 -27.87 -35.98
N SER A 494 44.49 -26.86 -35.56
CA SER A 494 45.90 -26.72 -35.99
C SER A 494 46.77 -27.89 -35.55
N SER A 495 46.45 -28.53 -34.42
CA SER A 495 47.15 -29.74 -33.95
C SER A 495 46.77 -30.98 -34.77
N THR A 496 45.52 -31.08 -35.27
CA THR A 496 45.14 -32.16 -36.20
C THR A 496 45.78 -31.97 -37.58
N GLU A 497 45.82 -30.74 -38.10
CA GLU A 497 46.52 -30.40 -39.34
C GLU A 497 48.02 -30.69 -39.23
N SER A 498 48.65 -30.28 -38.12
CA SER A 498 50.05 -30.58 -37.79
C SER A 498 50.31 -32.10 -37.71
N ARG A 499 49.44 -32.86 -37.03
CA ARG A 499 49.56 -34.32 -36.91
C ARG A 499 49.40 -35.02 -38.26
N GLU A 500 48.54 -34.52 -39.14
CA GLU A 500 48.34 -35.08 -40.48
C GLU A 500 49.54 -34.81 -41.40
N GLY A 501 50.08 -33.59 -41.38
CA GLY A 501 51.34 -33.26 -42.08
C GLY A 501 52.52 -34.09 -41.57
N LEU A 502 52.65 -34.28 -40.25
CA LEU A 502 53.68 -35.12 -39.65
C LEU A 502 53.51 -36.60 -40.04
N ALA A 503 52.27 -37.11 -40.10
CA ALA A 503 51.98 -38.47 -40.56
C ALA A 503 52.36 -38.68 -42.03
N GLN A 504 52.09 -37.69 -42.91
CA GLN A 504 52.53 -37.72 -44.31
C GLN A 504 54.06 -37.71 -44.41
N GLN A 505 54.75 -36.91 -43.59
CA GLN A 505 56.22 -36.88 -43.55
C GLN A 505 56.82 -38.21 -43.07
N VAL A 506 56.21 -38.86 -42.07
CA VAL A 506 56.59 -40.20 -41.62
C VAL A 506 56.36 -41.23 -42.73
N GLN A 507 55.21 -41.21 -43.40
CA GLN A 507 54.91 -42.10 -44.54
C GLN A 507 55.93 -41.97 -45.67
N GLN A 508 56.27 -40.74 -46.07
CA GLN A 508 57.32 -40.47 -47.07
C GLN A 508 58.71 -40.96 -46.61
N SER A 509 59.03 -40.88 -45.31
CA SER A 509 60.29 -41.40 -44.79
C SER A 509 60.34 -42.93 -44.80
N LEU A 510 59.23 -43.61 -44.48
CA LEU A 510 59.11 -45.08 -44.55
C LEU A 510 59.21 -45.58 -45.99
N GLU A 511 58.55 -44.92 -46.96
CA GLU A 511 58.67 -45.25 -48.38
C GLU A 511 60.09 -45.03 -48.92
N LYS A 512 60.83 -44.05 -48.39
CA LYS A 512 62.24 -43.85 -48.72
C LYS A 512 63.14 -44.92 -48.10
N ILE A 513 62.86 -45.35 -46.87
CA ILE A 513 63.58 -46.45 -46.21
C ILE A 513 63.37 -47.75 -47.00
N ALA A 514 62.13 -48.10 -47.35
CA ALA A 514 61.83 -49.31 -48.11
C ALA A 514 62.54 -49.37 -49.48
N LYS A 515 62.69 -48.22 -50.17
CA LYS A 515 63.48 -48.12 -51.41
C LYS A 515 64.97 -48.33 -51.16
N LEU A 516 65.54 -47.74 -50.11
CA LEU A 516 66.94 -47.94 -49.72
C LEU A 516 67.23 -49.38 -49.25
N GLU A 517 66.23 -50.06 -48.66
CA GLU A 517 66.31 -51.48 -48.32
C GLU A 517 66.29 -52.36 -49.59
N GLN A 518 65.44 -52.06 -50.56
CA GLN A 518 65.43 -52.73 -51.87
C GLN A 518 66.74 -52.50 -52.65
N GLU A 519 67.29 -51.29 -52.64
CA GLU A 519 68.60 -50.98 -53.23
C GLU A 519 69.74 -51.74 -52.50
N LYS A 520 69.70 -51.81 -51.17
CA LYS A 520 70.65 -52.60 -50.36
C LYS A 520 70.59 -54.09 -50.69
N GLU A 521 69.40 -54.67 -50.89
CA GLU A 521 69.25 -56.05 -51.33
C GLU A 521 69.79 -56.27 -52.75
N HIS A 522 69.51 -55.35 -53.69
CA HIS A 522 70.06 -55.36 -55.04
C HIS A 522 71.60 -55.38 -55.03
N TRP A 523 72.23 -54.43 -54.32
CA TRP A 523 73.69 -54.36 -54.19
C TRP A 523 74.29 -55.56 -53.45
N MET A 524 73.56 -56.15 -52.48
CA MET A 524 74.00 -57.39 -51.82
C MET A 524 74.03 -58.56 -52.80
N LEU A 525 73.02 -58.70 -53.66
CA LEU A 525 72.97 -59.74 -54.69
C LEU A 525 74.06 -59.54 -55.74
N GLU A 526 74.30 -58.30 -56.19
CA GLU A 526 75.44 -58.01 -57.09
C GLU A 526 76.79 -58.33 -56.45
N ALA A 527 77.00 -57.99 -55.17
CA ALA A 527 78.22 -58.31 -54.45
C ALA A 527 78.43 -59.83 -54.29
N GLN A 528 77.36 -60.60 -54.06
CA GLN A 528 77.42 -62.07 -54.05
C GLN A 528 77.77 -62.63 -55.44
N LEU A 529 77.15 -62.12 -56.51
CA LEU A 529 77.47 -62.52 -57.89
C LEU A 529 78.92 -62.15 -58.27
N ALA A 530 79.43 -61.00 -57.81
CA ALA A 530 80.82 -60.61 -57.97
C ALA A 530 81.77 -61.55 -57.20
N LYS A 531 81.45 -61.91 -55.95
CA LYS A 531 82.21 -62.88 -55.15
C LYS A 531 82.29 -64.25 -55.83
N ILE A 532 81.17 -64.75 -56.38
CA ILE A 532 81.12 -66.02 -57.11
C ILE A 532 81.96 -65.97 -58.40
N LYS A 533 82.00 -64.82 -59.11
CA LYS A 533 82.92 -64.62 -60.26
C LYS A 533 84.38 -64.65 -59.81
N LEU A 534 84.71 -63.96 -58.71
CA LEU A 534 86.07 -63.84 -58.18
C LEU A 534 86.58 -65.18 -57.62
N GLU A 535 85.74 -65.96 -56.94
CA GLU A 535 86.07 -67.33 -56.51
C GLU A 535 86.36 -68.25 -57.71
N LYS A 536 85.57 -68.14 -58.79
CA LYS A 536 85.84 -68.86 -60.05
C LYS A 536 87.13 -68.43 -60.75
N GLU A 537 87.62 -67.20 -60.53
CA GLU A 537 88.92 -66.73 -61.03
C GLU A 537 90.07 -67.22 -60.13
N ASN A 538 89.94 -67.07 -58.80
CA ASN A 538 90.93 -67.53 -57.83
C ASN A 538 91.12 -69.05 -57.86
N GLN A 539 90.08 -69.83 -58.17
CA GLN A 539 90.21 -71.27 -58.37
C GLN A 539 91.06 -71.63 -59.61
N LYS A 540 91.17 -70.73 -60.61
CA LYS A 540 92.14 -70.89 -61.72
C LYS A 540 93.56 -70.57 -61.24
N LEU A 541 93.73 -69.43 -60.55
CA LEU A 541 95.04 -68.93 -60.13
C LEU A 541 95.71 -69.79 -59.05
N LYS A 542 94.94 -70.33 -58.09
CA LYS A 542 95.48 -71.14 -56.99
C LYS A 542 95.97 -72.52 -57.42
N ASN A 543 95.64 -72.96 -58.64
CA ASN A 543 96.23 -74.14 -59.26
C ASN A 543 97.68 -73.90 -59.76
N SER A 544 98.24 -72.68 -59.65
CA SER A 544 99.46 -72.30 -60.37
C SER A 544 100.69 -71.94 -59.51
N LEU A 545 100.58 -71.64 -58.20
CA LEU A 545 101.74 -71.25 -57.37
C LEU A 545 101.67 -71.72 -55.91
N SER A 546 102.75 -72.37 -55.44
CA SER A 546 103.04 -72.59 -54.01
C SER A 546 104.56 -72.76 -53.74
N GLY A 547 105.15 -71.96 -52.84
CA GLY A 547 106.54 -72.15 -52.38
C GLY A 547 107.18 -70.97 -51.60
N HIS A 548 107.49 -71.24 -50.31
CA HIS A 548 108.62 -70.78 -49.45
C HIS A 548 109.10 -69.29 -49.45
N LEU A 549 109.25 -68.58 -48.30
CA LEU A 549 110.21 -68.71 -47.14
C LEU A 549 111.69 -68.38 -47.53
N ALA A 550 112.58 -67.75 -46.73
CA ALA A 550 112.75 -67.57 -45.25
C ALA A 550 113.39 -66.16 -44.93
N GLU A 551 113.66 -65.63 -43.72
CA GLU A 551 114.29 -66.10 -42.44
C GLU A 551 115.83 -66.38 -42.55
N THR A 552 116.75 -66.19 -41.58
CA THR A 552 116.81 -65.95 -40.08
C THR A 552 118.10 -65.09 -39.79
N ILE A 553 118.62 -64.60 -38.62
CA ILE A 553 118.45 -64.78 -37.15
C ILE A 553 118.19 -63.42 -36.41
N GLN A 554 118.88 -62.81 -35.41
CA GLN A 554 120.14 -62.92 -34.61
C GLN A 554 120.02 -61.94 -33.37
N GLU A 555 120.68 -61.89 -32.19
CA GLU A 555 121.77 -62.62 -31.46
C GLU A 555 121.35 -63.08 -30.02
N CYS A 556 121.83 -62.46 -28.91
CA CYS A 556 121.75 -62.98 -27.52
C CYS A 556 121.89 -61.94 -26.39
N SER A 557 121.33 -62.12 -25.17
CA SER A 557 120.75 -63.34 -24.55
C SER A 557 119.50 -63.09 -23.67
N VAL A 558 119.19 -63.97 -22.69
CA VAL A 558 117.89 -64.23 -22.03
C VAL A 558 118.10 -64.87 -20.65
N LEU A 559 117.17 -64.91 -19.66
CA LEU A 559 116.18 -63.97 -19.08
C LEU A 559 115.36 -64.73 -17.99
N SER A 560 114.79 -64.07 -16.96
CA SER A 560 113.96 -64.74 -15.92
C SER A 560 112.71 -63.95 -15.47
N ASN A 561 111.60 -64.19 -16.18
CA ASN A 561 110.17 -64.18 -15.82
C ASN A 561 109.62 -63.16 -14.78
N VAL A 562 108.70 -62.21 -15.08
CA VAL A 562 107.28 -62.33 -15.60
C VAL A 562 106.33 -62.86 -14.50
N ALA A 563 105.16 -62.27 -14.14
CA ALA A 563 104.35 -61.12 -14.60
C ALA A 563 103.31 -60.75 -13.50
N GLU A 564 102.46 -59.71 -13.52
CA GLU A 564 102.43 -58.34 -14.10
C GLU A 564 101.15 -57.62 -13.57
N GLN A 565 100.80 -56.38 -13.98
CA GLN A 565 99.60 -55.67 -13.48
C GLN A 565 99.06 -54.53 -14.40
N LYS A 566 97.74 -54.27 -14.33
CA LYS A 566 97.05 -52.99 -14.66
C LYS A 566 97.06 -52.56 -16.17
N GLU A 567 96.43 -51.46 -16.64
CA GLU A 567 95.78 -50.29 -15.99
C GLU A 567 94.62 -49.68 -16.83
N GLU A 568 93.86 -48.72 -16.26
CA GLU A 568 92.88 -47.85 -16.96
C GLU A 568 93.43 -46.41 -17.12
N SER A 569 92.92 -45.60 -18.07
CA SER A 569 92.74 -44.14 -17.92
C SER A 569 92.02 -43.47 -19.11
N ILE A 570 91.74 -42.15 -18.99
CA ILE A 570 90.79 -41.35 -19.79
C ILE A 570 91.43 -40.01 -20.20
N GLU A 571 91.05 -39.41 -21.34
CA GLU A 571 91.26 -37.97 -21.58
C GLU A 571 90.08 -37.28 -22.34
N LYS A 572 90.08 -35.93 -22.45
CA LYS A 572 88.93 -35.10 -22.87
C LYS A 572 89.27 -34.02 -23.92
N SER A 573 88.40 -33.84 -24.92
CA SER A 573 88.34 -32.68 -25.84
C SER A 573 87.01 -32.72 -26.65
N GLN A 574 86.31 -31.66 -27.09
CA GLN A 574 86.22 -30.21 -26.78
C GLN A 574 84.80 -29.71 -27.21
N ARG A 575 84.47 -28.40 -27.20
CA ARG A 575 83.16 -27.86 -27.65
C ARG A 575 83.22 -26.41 -28.16
N GLU A 576 82.17 -26.02 -28.90
CA GLU A 576 81.68 -24.66 -29.27
C GLU A 576 81.98 -24.11 -30.69
N PRO A 577 81.19 -23.14 -31.22
CA PRO A 577 79.73 -22.92 -31.04
C PRO A 577 78.96 -22.57 -32.33
N ILE A 578 77.62 -22.57 -32.27
CA ILE A 578 76.76 -21.76 -33.16
C ILE A 578 75.80 -20.95 -32.28
N LYS A 579 75.64 -19.65 -32.60
CA LYS A 579 74.69 -18.74 -31.94
C LYS A 579 73.52 -18.43 -32.88
N SER A 580 72.30 -18.49 -32.36
CA SER A 580 71.18 -17.65 -32.83
C SER A 580 70.25 -17.37 -31.65
N THR A 581 69.65 -16.19 -31.62
CA THR A 581 69.04 -15.59 -30.42
C THR A 581 67.53 -15.56 -30.48
N SER A 582 66.87 -16.12 -29.46
CA SER A 582 65.46 -15.83 -29.17
C SER A 582 65.35 -14.61 -28.24
N LEU A 583 64.32 -13.79 -28.45
CA LEU A 583 64.12 -12.53 -27.73
C LEU A 583 63.10 -12.73 -26.59
N ILE A 584 63.55 -12.89 -25.34
CA ILE A 584 62.77 -12.65 -24.11
C ILE A 584 63.70 -12.70 -22.87
N GLY A 585 63.59 -11.70 -21.98
CA GLY A 585 64.00 -11.77 -20.57
C GLY A 585 65.50 -11.69 -20.23
N MET A 586 65.98 -10.50 -19.83
CA MET A 586 67.10 -10.40 -18.87
C MET A 586 66.55 -10.80 -17.49
N LEU A 587 67.10 -11.80 -16.77
CA LEU A 587 68.45 -11.93 -16.20
C LEU A 587 68.65 -11.13 -14.91
N THR A 588 68.83 -11.86 -13.81
CA THR A 588 69.68 -11.43 -12.69
C THR A 588 70.33 -12.69 -12.10
N VAL A 589 71.66 -12.76 -12.20
CA VAL A 589 72.45 -13.82 -11.56
C VAL A 589 72.95 -13.29 -10.21
N THR A 590 72.84 -14.10 -9.17
CA THR A 590 73.62 -13.96 -7.94
C THR A 590 74.40 -15.25 -7.72
N THR A 591 75.60 -15.14 -7.16
CA THR A 591 76.64 -16.16 -7.28
C THR A 591 76.71 -17.14 -6.09
N ASP A 592 77.41 -18.24 -6.38
CA ASP A 592 78.18 -19.09 -5.47
C ASP A 592 77.54 -20.34 -4.83
N ASN A 593 78.30 -21.43 -4.99
CA ASN A 593 78.34 -22.67 -4.21
C ASN A 593 77.01 -23.35 -3.81
N GLU A 594 76.65 -24.42 -4.53
CA GLU A 594 77.10 -25.76 -4.12
C GLU A 594 76.95 -26.80 -5.25
N LYS A 595 77.43 -28.03 -5.02
CA LYS A 595 77.35 -29.14 -5.98
C LYS A 595 75.90 -29.63 -6.08
N ILE A 596 75.31 -29.60 -7.28
CA ILE A 596 74.00 -30.21 -7.56
C ILE A 596 74.14 -31.74 -7.63
N PRO A 597 73.43 -32.52 -6.80
CA PRO A 597 73.21 -33.93 -7.03
C PRO A 597 71.94 -34.16 -7.85
N ASP A 598 72.01 -35.15 -8.73
CA ASP A 598 70.91 -36.07 -9.04
C ASP A 598 69.65 -35.51 -9.74
N VAL A 599 69.69 -35.50 -11.07
CA VAL A 599 68.52 -35.29 -11.95
C VAL A 599 67.66 -36.55 -12.06
N GLU A 600 68.23 -37.75 -11.91
CA GLU A 600 67.50 -39.02 -12.01
C GLU A 600 66.50 -39.18 -10.87
N SER A 601 66.87 -38.82 -9.64
CA SER A 601 65.99 -38.71 -8.47
C SER A 601 64.74 -37.88 -8.74
N ARG A 602 64.88 -36.75 -9.45
CA ARG A 602 63.75 -35.89 -9.83
C ARG A 602 62.85 -36.57 -10.86
N GLU A 603 63.40 -37.21 -11.89
CA GLU A 603 62.59 -37.94 -12.88
C GLU A 603 61.90 -39.16 -12.25
N ASP A 604 62.58 -39.89 -11.37
CA ASP A 604 62.05 -41.07 -10.71
C ASP A 604 60.94 -40.71 -9.68
N LEU A 605 61.06 -39.54 -9.02
CA LEU A 605 59.99 -39.00 -8.18
C LEU A 605 58.76 -38.58 -9.00
N ILE A 606 58.96 -37.95 -10.16
CA ILE A 606 57.88 -37.60 -11.11
C ILE A 606 57.20 -38.87 -11.64
N LYS A 607 57.99 -39.89 -11.98
CA LYS A 607 57.53 -41.20 -12.48
C LYS A 607 56.72 -41.94 -11.41
N LYS A 608 57.20 -41.97 -10.16
CA LYS A 608 56.45 -42.49 -9.00
C LYS A 608 55.14 -41.75 -8.77
N HIS A 609 55.13 -40.41 -8.86
CA HIS A 609 53.91 -39.61 -8.73
C HIS A 609 52.87 -39.96 -9.81
N TYR A 610 53.27 -40.00 -11.08
CA TYR A 610 52.34 -40.36 -12.16
C TYR A 610 51.90 -41.83 -12.11
N MET A 611 52.78 -42.77 -11.75
CA MET A 611 52.38 -44.18 -11.55
C MET A 611 51.37 -44.34 -10.40
N ALA A 612 51.57 -43.66 -9.27
CA ALA A 612 50.62 -43.65 -8.17
C ALA A 612 49.27 -43.05 -8.59
N ARG A 613 49.29 -41.93 -9.34
CA ARG A 613 48.08 -41.28 -9.84
C ARG A 613 47.34 -42.13 -10.88
N ILE A 614 48.05 -42.88 -11.72
CA ILE A 614 47.45 -43.85 -12.65
C ILE A 614 46.76 -44.97 -11.86
N ALA A 615 47.44 -45.56 -10.87
CA ALA A 615 46.85 -46.62 -10.04
C ALA A 615 45.61 -46.15 -9.26
N GLU A 616 45.65 -44.93 -8.70
CA GLU A 616 44.52 -44.28 -8.03
C GLU A 616 43.33 -44.07 -8.99
N LEU A 617 43.58 -43.56 -10.20
CA LEU A 617 42.55 -43.39 -11.23
C LEU A 617 41.98 -44.73 -11.72
N THR A 618 42.81 -45.77 -11.88
CA THR A 618 42.35 -47.13 -12.21
C THR A 618 41.45 -47.71 -11.11
N SER A 619 41.81 -47.51 -9.83
CA SER A 619 40.97 -47.94 -8.70
C SER A 619 39.63 -47.19 -8.66
N HIS A 620 39.63 -45.88 -8.92
CA HIS A 620 38.40 -45.10 -9.05
C HIS A 620 37.51 -45.57 -10.21
N LEU A 621 38.09 -45.95 -11.35
CA LEU A 621 37.37 -46.50 -12.50
C LEU A 621 36.71 -47.85 -12.15
N GLN A 622 37.47 -48.79 -11.57
CA GLN A 622 36.97 -50.09 -11.13
C GLN A 622 35.85 -49.96 -10.07
N LEU A 623 35.96 -48.99 -9.16
CA LEU A 623 34.91 -48.68 -8.18
C LEU A 623 33.66 -48.07 -8.83
N ALA A 624 33.80 -47.30 -9.91
CA ALA A 624 32.68 -46.76 -10.68
C ALA A 624 31.96 -47.86 -11.46
N ASP A 625 32.69 -48.75 -12.15
CA ASP A 625 32.12 -49.89 -12.87
C ASP A 625 31.43 -50.87 -11.92
N SER A 626 32.05 -51.19 -10.79
CA SER A 626 31.43 -52.02 -9.74
C SER A 626 30.10 -51.44 -9.26
N LYS A 627 30.03 -50.13 -9.02
CA LYS A 627 28.78 -49.43 -8.66
C LYS A 627 27.77 -49.43 -9.81
N SER A 628 28.21 -49.26 -11.06
CA SER A 628 27.37 -49.31 -12.26
C SER A 628 26.68 -50.68 -12.40
N VAL A 629 27.45 -51.76 -12.27
CA VAL A 629 26.93 -53.14 -12.25
C VAL A 629 25.97 -53.34 -11.07
N HIS A 630 26.29 -52.83 -9.88
CA HIS A 630 25.41 -52.93 -8.71
C HIS A 630 24.07 -52.20 -8.92
N PHE A 631 24.07 -50.99 -9.49
CA PHE A 631 22.85 -50.26 -9.83
C PHE A 631 22.05 -50.96 -10.94
N HIS A 632 22.72 -51.56 -11.94
CA HIS A 632 22.02 -52.31 -12.98
C HIS A 632 21.38 -53.59 -12.44
N ALA A 633 22.05 -54.30 -11.52
CA ALA A 633 21.51 -55.45 -10.81
C ALA A 633 20.32 -55.07 -9.90
N GLU A 634 20.44 -53.96 -9.15
CA GLU A 634 19.34 -53.45 -8.32
C GLU A 634 18.14 -53.01 -9.17
N GLY A 635 18.38 -52.35 -10.31
CA GLY A 635 17.36 -51.97 -11.28
C GLY A 635 16.64 -53.18 -11.88
N ASN A 636 17.38 -54.23 -12.25
CA ASN A 636 16.80 -55.49 -12.73
C ASN A 636 16.01 -56.21 -11.62
N SER A 637 16.50 -56.21 -10.38
CA SER A 637 15.80 -56.77 -9.22
C SER A 637 14.50 -56.04 -8.92
N LYS A 638 14.49 -54.70 -8.96
CA LYS A 638 13.28 -53.87 -8.84
C LYS A 638 12.30 -54.12 -9.99
N LYS A 639 12.79 -54.28 -11.22
CA LYS A 639 11.98 -54.61 -12.40
C LYS A 639 11.34 -56.01 -12.31
N ASN A 640 12.03 -56.97 -11.72
CA ASN A 640 11.49 -58.31 -11.44
C ASN A 640 10.59 -58.39 -10.20
N LYS A 641 10.60 -57.36 -9.32
CA LYS A 641 9.62 -57.17 -8.23
C LYS A 641 8.38 -56.34 -8.62
N ALA A 642 8.35 -55.84 -9.85
CA ALA A 642 7.25 -55.08 -10.44
C ALA A 642 6.53 -55.85 -11.56
N ARG A 643 6.75 -57.16 -11.60
CA ARG A 643 6.02 -58.20 -12.36
C ARG A 643 5.56 -59.26 -11.37
#